data_AF-A0A257H4K9-F1
#
_entry.id   AF-A0A257H4K9-F1
#
_cell.length_a   1.000
_cell.length_b   1.000
_cell.length_c   1.000
_cell.angle_alpha   90.00
_cell.angle_beta   90.00
_cell.angle_gamma   90.00
#
_symmetry.space_group_name_H-M   'P 1'
#
loop_
_entity.id
_entity.type
_entity.pdbx_description
1 polymer ?
#
loop_
_entity_poly.entity_id
_entity_poly.type
_entity_poly.pdbx_seq_one_letter_code
_entity_poly.pdbx_strand_id
1 'polypeptide(L)'
;MLMLATSKDHSLFGPIYTDFEDLEGDGTINTTFQPLFQYYGYFDSTKCYVYANSRFEPNSLATKSGPASTASLSGNISGTTFTDTTHGSGNFAVGMQLAGDGVIAGTYIIAAVTGTGNNSGGTYTINNDHSADPVVSQTIAGVGTRFTCGGTGQWSGNFLNWATMTRMDVVRKLLYGGKRSTDTGTLTVLERAPLSKDSHSFTKHYAGSDIRDYTPFTTANLTKTTGVNANTYAGLTICSRSDTMGEGGVPVIRLAKGNYRMWSTVEGTVCEWGAGSLGNRLAAYFIDSDKGAGSIKHETSPPATGTDDAIYSSIGPELTLRVKVCDPSWLGEERCQAFPPTSTTNFKPYGLFQEFGFSSTGTAARAEFGVLTGSYDKNLTAGALRKNMGDFADEINASTGVFCHSASSGCASTTSDGRTTGNGAIKAIDGFLLYGRGSGNYADSNVQLPSEMADGTLPAWGNPIGEMVIQALQYYSGLTSTNPTTTTNDTAKGIPVVAWTDPLSNSNTTRKGLYGNSICRPMYTMALSSSALSFDQGGATPFATLRAGALGGLDAYTDAIGALEGLNGSDNRSIGSLTTTATFGETCSGKTISTLSKVSGVCPDAPAIGGSYGVAGAAYYANTTKIRTVTSPPADLAKVQDALKVKTLAASLSGGAARIDVLIPKSNPKKYVYITPESLWASNSNGKKMPGALLTLNSIAYRSYTTNVASAIVQTGTFMVTWNDSLFGGDYDMDIAGFIRYDVRNPSAAGNPYTIWVTTDIVNVGAGWTGTHGFSIIGVTNPVNGTSANGRYLTHRHLTDDSILSGSQGHLCGNATYAAGGVTAFNGIHDAPTRPQCLPDIHL
;
A
#
# COMPACT_ATOMS: atom_id res chain seq x y z
N MET A 1 -17.13 -11.24 -18.17
CA MET A 1 -17.67 -10.96 -16.83
C MET A 1 -16.52 -10.93 -15.84
N LEU A 2 -16.44 -9.90 -15.01
CA LEU A 2 -15.40 -9.75 -13.99
C LEU A 2 -16.05 -9.59 -12.61
N MET A 3 -15.71 -10.46 -11.66
CA MET A 3 -16.03 -10.27 -10.25
C MET A 3 -14.84 -9.63 -9.56
N LEU A 4 -15.00 -8.41 -9.05
CA LEU A 4 -14.00 -7.77 -8.22
C LEU A 4 -14.21 -8.20 -6.76
N ALA A 5 -13.23 -8.89 -6.18
CA ALA A 5 -13.15 -9.20 -4.75
C ALA A 5 -12.11 -8.28 -4.11
N THR A 6 -12.56 -7.20 -3.46
CA THR A 6 -11.67 -6.16 -2.93
C THR A 6 -11.68 -6.10 -1.41
N SER A 7 -10.48 -6.04 -0.82
CA SER A 7 -10.28 -5.88 0.60
C SER A 7 -10.94 -4.59 1.12
N LYS A 8 -11.23 -4.58 2.42
CA LYS A 8 -11.71 -3.41 3.15
C LYS A 8 -11.09 -3.45 4.55
N ASP A 9 -9.82 -3.08 4.63
CA ASP A 9 -9.08 -3.01 5.89
C ASP A 9 -8.39 -1.65 6.07
N HIS A 10 -8.03 -1.34 7.31
CA HIS A 10 -7.48 -0.06 7.74
C HIS A 10 -6.21 0.36 6.98
N SER A 11 -5.45 -0.59 6.41
CA SER A 11 -4.25 -0.28 5.64
C SER A 11 -4.54 0.47 4.33
N LEU A 12 -5.78 0.48 3.83
CA LEU A 12 -6.20 1.32 2.69
C LEU A 12 -6.01 2.82 2.96
N PHE A 13 -6.00 3.23 4.22
CA PHE A 13 -5.91 4.63 4.63
C PHE A 13 -4.46 5.08 4.83
N GLY A 14 -3.48 4.18 4.72
CA GLY A 14 -2.06 4.53 4.70
C GLY A 14 -1.63 5.25 3.41
N PRO A 15 -0.46 5.91 3.41
CA PRO A 15 0.10 6.55 2.23
C PRO A 15 0.38 5.52 1.12
N ILE A 16 0.09 5.87 -0.13
CA ILE A 16 0.41 5.00 -1.28
C ILE A 16 1.91 5.04 -1.62
N TYR A 17 2.57 6.17 -1.42
CA TYR A 17 4.01 6.32 -1.63
C TYR A 17 4.71 6.30 -0.29
N THR A 18 5.53 5.28 -0.04
CA THR A 18 6.29 5.20 1.21
C THR A 18 7.66 5.85 1.07
N ASP A 19 8.34 6.10 2.18
CA ASP A 19 9.71 6.67 2.21
C ASP A 19 10.77 5.57 2.36
N PHE A 20 10.41 4.30 2.13
CA PHE A 20 11.30 3.14 2.29
C PHE A 20 11.34 2.23 1.05
N GLU A 21 10.63 2.60 -0.01
CA GLU A 21 10.64 1.90 -1.29
C GLU A 21 11.69 2.49 -2.24
N ASP A 22 12.21 1.64 -3.12
CA ASP A 22 12.93 2.03 -4.33
C ASP A 22 11.89 2.17 -5.45
N LEU A 23 11.48 3.41 -5.71
CA LEU A 23 10.45 3.75 -6.70
C LEU A 23 10.98 3.66 -8.15
N GLU A 24 12.31 3.74 -8.33
CA GLU A 24 12.96 3.85 -9.64
C GLU A 24 13.63 2.53 -10.08
N GLY A 25 13.78 1.58 -9.16
CA GLY A 25 14.34 0.25 -9.36
C GLY A 25 15.87 0.22 -9.45
N ASP A 26 16.55 1.26 -8.95
CA ASP A 26 18.00 1.43 -9.06
C ASP A 26 18.79 0.76 -7.91
N GLY A 27 18.09 0.16 -6.94
CA GLY A 27 18.65 -0.47 -5.75
C GLY A 27 18.83 0.50 -4.56
N THR A 28 18.39 1.75 -4.70
CA THR A 28 18.47 2.81 -3.69
C THR A 28 17.07 3.14 -3.19
N ILE A 29 16.92 3.24 -1.88
CA ILE A 29 15.64 3.65 -1.29
C ILE A 29 15.43 5.16 -1.50
N ASN A 30 14.25 5.55 -1.99
CA ASN A 30 13.87 6.94 -2.13
C ASN A 30 13.26 7.46 -0.82
N THR A 31 14.04 8.25 -0.08
CA THR A 31 13.61 8.77 1.24
C THR A 31 12.77 10.05 1.17
N THR A 32 12.69 10.70 0.00
CA THR A 32 11.93 11.95 -0.21
C THR A 32 11.31 11.99 -1.62
N PHE A 33 10.57 13.05 -1.93
CA PHE A 33 10.04 13.34 -3.27
C PHE A 33 11.12 13.24 -4.35
N GLN A 34 10.85 12.47 -5.41
CA GLN A 34 11.69 12.34 -6.58
C GLN A 34 11.14 13.20 -7.71
N PRO A 35 11.81 14.31 -8.10
CA PRO A 35 11.30 15.23 -9.11
C PRO A 35 11.02 14.64 -10.49
N LEU A 36 11.72 13.55 -10.83
CA LEU A 36 11.62 12.88 -12.13
C LEU A 36 10.61 11.73 -12.13
N PHE A 37 10.09 11.35 -10.96
CA PHE A 37 9.07 10.31 -10.83
C PHE A 37 7.67 10.93 -10.95
N GLN A 38 6.80 10.34 -11.76
CA GLN A 38 5.41 10.77 -11.89
C GLN A 38 4.51 10.04 -10.89
N TYR A 39 4.05 10.75 -9.88
CA TYR A 39 3.16 10.23 -8.84
C TYR A 39 1.70 10.23 -9.33
N TYR A 40 1.04 9.08 -9.24
CA TYR A 40 -0.38 8.90 -9.54
C TYR A 40 -1.26 9.28 -8.34
N GLY A 41 -2.21 10.19 -8.56
CA GLY A 41 -3.16 10.61 -7.52
C GLY A 41 -4.24 11.52 -8.08
N TYR A 42 -5.04 12.16 -7.23
CA TYR A 42 -6.14 13.03 -7.67
C TYR A 42 -5.70 14.27 -8.44
N PHE A 43 -4.46 14.72 -8.26
CA PHE A 43 -3.91 15.83 -9.01
C PHE A 43 -3.34 15.34 -10.34
N ASP A 44 -3.55 16.09 -11.41
CA ASP A 44 -2.79 15.91 -12.64
C ASP A 44 -1.35 16.43 -12.46
N SER A 45 -0.36 15.55 -12.61
CA SER A 45 1.06 15.88 -12.51
C SER A 45 1.52 16.94 -13.51
N THR A 46 0.81 17.10 -14.63
CA THR A 46 1.12 18.07 -15.68
C THR A 46 0.53 19.46 -15.42
N LYS A 47 -0.05 19.72 -14.25
CA LYS A 47 -0.70 20.99 -13.90
C LYS A 47 -0.16 21.62 -12.63
N CYS A 48 -0.34 22.93 -12.60
CA CYS A 48 -0.15 23.77 -11.42
C CYS A 48 -1.51 24.17 -10.84
N TYR A 49 -1.59 24.18 -9.52
CA TYR A 49 -2.82 24.44 -8.77
C TYR A 49 -2.63 25.64 -7.86
N VAL A 50 -3.68 26.45 -7.70
CA VAL A 50 -3.77 27.45 -6.62
C VAL A 50 -4.79 27.01 -5.59
N TYR A 51 -4.62 27.44 -4.35
CA TYR A 51 -5.60 27.13 -3.30
C TYR A 51 -6.62 28.26 -3.18
N ALA A 52 -7.88 27.95 -3.47
CA ALA A 52 -9.00 28.88 -3.42
C ALA A 52 -10.30 28.14 -3.10
N ASN A 53 -11.30 28.81 -2.50
CA ASN A 53 -12.61 28.20 -2.21
C ASN A 53 -12.50 26.88 -1.41
N SER A 54 -11.55 26.81 -0.47
CA SER A 54 -11.24 25.63 0.35
C SER A 54 -10.91 24.36 -0.46
N ARG A 55 -10.28 24.53 -1.64
CA ARG A 55 -9.81 23.44 -2.51
C ARG A 55 -8.63 23.90 -3.37
N PHE A 56 -7.97 22.94 -4.00
CA PHE A 56 -7.02 23.18 -5.08
C PHE A 56 -7.76 23.33 -6.41
N GLU A 57 -7.50 24.40 -7.14
CA GLU A 57 -8.04 24.66 -8.47
C GLU A 57 -6.91 24.69 -9.52
N PRO A 58 -7.09 24.05 -10.69
CA PRO A 58 -6.11 24.13 -11.76
C PRO A 58 -5.96 25.59 -12.21
N ASN A 59 -4.71 26.02 -12.39
CA ASN A 59 -4.37 27.40 -12.71
C ASN A 59 -3.54 27.54 -13.97
N SER A 60 -2.66 26.58 -14.26
CA SER A 60 -1.88 26.53 -15.49
C SER A 60 -1.37 25.11 -15.74
N LEU A 61 -0.87 24.85 -16.95
CA LEU A 61 -0.02 23.68 -17.18
C LEU A 61 1.33 23.87 -16.48
N ALA A 62 1.91 22.76 -16.01
CA ALA A 62 3.25 22.73 -15.45
C ALA A 62 4.28 22.86 -16.56
N THR A 63 5.41 23.51 -16.25
CA THR A 63 6.55 23.52 -17.15
C THR A 63 7.22 22.17 -17.06
N LYS A 64 7.15 21.42 -18.17
CA LYS A 64 7.88 20.18 -18.36
C LYS A 64 9.33 20.53 -18.66
N SER A 65 10.21 20.17 -17.75
CA SER A 65 11.66 20.33 -17.90
C SER A 65 12.31 19.01 -17.51
N GLY A 66 13.50 18.72 -18.00
CA GLY A 66 14.21 17.51 -17.62
C GLY A 66 15.64 17.63 -18.08
N PRO A 67 16.60 16.95 -17.43
CA PRO A 67 17.82 16.66 -18.15
C PRO A 67 17.39 15.95 -19.43
N ALA A 68 17.71 16.52 -20.57
CA ALA A 68 17.75 15.73 -21.79
C ALA A 68 18.82 14.67 -21.53
N SER A 69 18.46 13.50 -21.01
CA SER A 69 19.28 12.31 -21.21
C SER A 69 19.13 11.94 -22.68
N THR A 70 19.76 12.75 -23.53
CA THR A 70 20.09 12.37 -24.89
C THR A 70 21.09 11.22 -24.80
N ALA A 71 20.58 10.00 -24.86
CA ALA A 71 21.27 8.93 -25.55
C ALA A 71 20.32 8.26 -26.54
N SER A 72 20.21 8.90 -27.71
CA SER A 72 20.40 8.26 -29.02
C SER A 72 21.23 6.95 -28.89
N LEU A 73 20.84 5.73 -29.33
CA LEU A 73 20.18 5.24 -30.55
C LEU A 73 19.72 3.76 -30.44
N SER A 74 18.64 3.41 -31.14
CA SER A 74 18.10 2.06 -31.40
C SER A 74 17.61 1.26 -30.18
N GLY A 75 16.28 1.23 -30.05
CA GLY A 75 15.54 0.30 -29.19
C GLY A 75 14.30 -0.21 -29.93
N ASN A 76 13.70 -1.29 -29.41
CA ASN A 76 12.50 -1.88 -29.98
C ASN A 76 11.37 -1.89 -28.94
N ILE A 77 10.14 -1.58 -29.36
CA ILE A 77 8.95 -1.77 -28.53
C ILE A 77 8.05 -2.81 -29.20
N SER A 78 7.71 -3.85 -28.45
CA SER A 78 6.74 -4.86 -28.88
C SER A 78 5.86 -5.26 -27.70
N GLY A 79 4.54 -5.17 -27.89
CA GLY A 79 3.58 -5.28 -26.80
C GLY A 79 3.85 -4.23 -25.73
N THR A 80 3.97 -4.65 -24.48
CA THR A 80 4.32 -3.79 -23.34
C THR A 80 5.81 -3.84 -22.99
N THR A 81 6.68 -4.31 -23.90
CA THR A 81 8.12 -4.45 -23.64
C THR A 81 8.92 -3.48 -24.50
N PHE A 82 9.69 -2.62 -23.85
CA PHE A 82 10.77 -1.84 -24.46
C PHE A 82 12.10 -2.58 -24.27
N THR A 83 12.81 -2.84 -25.35
CA THR A 83 14.13 -3.45 -25.37
C THR A 83 15.15 -2.42 -25.82
N ASP A 84 16.04 -2.06 -24.92
CA ASP A 84 17.21 -1.23 -25.18
C ASP A 84 18.30 -2.08 -25.83
N THR A 85 18.50 -1.91 -27.14
CA THR A 85 19.44 -2.70 -27.95
C THR A 85 20.86 -2.15 -27.96
N THR A 86 21.01 -0.82 -27.98
CA THR A 86 22.31 -0.14 -27.90
C THR A 86 22.12 1.20 -27.20
N HIS A 87 22.99 1.55 -26.25
CA HIS A 87 22.92 2.87 -25.62
C HIS A 87 24.29 3.51 -25.45
N GLY A 88 24.37 4.82 -25.70
CA GLY A 88 25.63 5.57 -25.64
C GLY A 88 26.04 5.97 -24.21
N SER A 89 25.20 6.75 -23.54
CA SER A 89 25.47 7.29 -22.19
C SER A 89 24.18 7.65 -21.44
N GLY A 90 24.05 7.35 -20.16
CA GLY A 90 22.83 7.61 -19.39
C GLY A 90 21.98 6.34 -19.23
N ASN A 91 20.87 6.48 -18.51
CA ASN A 91 20.11 5.34 -18.01
C ASN A 91 18.61 5.49 -18.33
N PHE A 92 17.97 4.40 -18.76
CA PHE A 92 16.52 4.29 -18.71
C PHE A 92 16.09 3.81 -17.32
N ALA A 93 15.07 4.44 -16.74
CA ALA A 93 14.58 4.12 -15.39
C ALA A 93 13.04 4.09 -15.35
N VAL A 94 12.50 3.45 -14.32
CA VAL A 94 11.05 3.47 -14.05
C VAL A 94 10.58 4.92 -13.86
N GLY A 95 9.45 5.26 -14.45
CA GLY A 95 8.90 6.62 -14.48
C GLY A 95 9.38 7.47 -15.66
N MET A 96 10.40 7.06 -16.41
CA MET A 96 10.82 7.80 -17.60
C MET A 96 9.80 7.68 -18.73
N GLN A 97 9.51 8.82 -19.37
CA GLN A 97 8.70 8.84 -20.58
C GLN A 97 9.57 8.41 -21.77
N LEU A 98 9.05 7.49 -22.58
CA LEU A 98 9.61 7.13 -23.88
C LEU A 98 9.03 8.03 -24.96
N ALA A 99 9.89 8.57 -25.81
CA ALA A 99 9.50 9.34 -26.98
C ALA A 99 10.31 8.91 -28.21
N GLY A 100 9.66 8.92 -29.37
CA GLY A 100 10.25 8.55 -30.66
C GLY A 100 9.15 8.38 -31.70
N ASP A 101 9.53 8.31 -32.97
CA ASP A 101 8.59 8.07 -34.06
C ASP A 101 7.90 6.70 -33.88
N GLY A 102 6.57 6.68 -33.96
CA GLY A 102 5.76 5.47 -33.74
C GLY A 102 5.56 5.07 -32.27
N VAL A 103 6.18 5.75 -31.31
CA VAL A 103 5.89 5.54 -29.87
C VAL A 103 4.58 6.23 -29.52
N ILE A 104 3.64 5.51 -28.93
CA ILE A 104 2.36 6.07 -28.47
C ILE A 104 2.64 7.19 -27.45
N ALA A 105 2.04 8.36 -27.63
CA ALA A 105 2.22 9.48 -26.71
C ALA A 105 1.81 9.09 -25.27
N GLY A 106 2.61 9.51 -24.29
CA GLY A 106 2.39 9.12 -22.88
C GLY A 106 2.83 7.68 -22.56
N THR A 107 3.74 7.11 -23.34
CA THR A 107 4.40 5.83 -22.99
C THR A 107 5.47 6.08 -21.92
N TYR A 108 5.39 5.36 -20.81
CA TYR A 108 6.33 5.42 -19.69
C TYR A 108 6.84 4.04 -19.34
N ILE A 109 8.09 3.95 -18.87
CA ILE A 109 8.63 2.75 -18.24
C ILE A 109 7.97 2.56 -16.88
N ILE A 110 7.34 1.41 -16.65
CA ILE A 110 6.67 1.06 -15.40
C ILE A 110 7.39 -0.01 -14.58
N ALA A 111 8.32 -0.75 -15.20
CA ALA A 111 9.18 -1.69 -14.48
C ALA A 111 10.47 -1.96 -15.27
N ALA A 112 11.59 -2.16 -14.60
CA ALA A 112 12.76 -2.78 -15.19
C ALA A 112 12.62 -4.32 -15.14
N VAL A 113 12.92 -5.01 -16.25
CA VAL A 113 12.84 -6.47 -16.36
C VAL A 113 14.24 -7.08 -16.32
N THR A 114 15.16 -6.59 -17.16
CA THR A 114 16.58 -6.99 -17.15
C THR A 114 17.50 -5.80 -17.39
N GLY A 115 18.74 -5.86 -16.87
CA GLY A 115 19.73 -4.78 -16.97
C GLY A 115 19.97 -4.05 -15.64
N THR A 116 20.92 -3.11 -15.61
CA THR A 116 21.26 -2.31 -14.42
C THR A 116 20.89 -0.84 -14.55
N GLY A 117 20.19 -0.46 -15.63
CA GLY A 117 20.03 0.94 -16.03
C GLY A 117 21.31 1.57 -16.58
N ASN A 118 22.49 1.14 -16.14
CA ASN A 118 23.81 1.58 -16.65
C ASN A 118 24.22 0.86 -17.95
N ASN A 119 25.06 1.52 -18.78
CA ASN A 119 25.82 1.12 -20.01
C ASN A 119 25.82 -0.36 -20.50
N SER A 120 24.73 -1.13 -20.46
CA SER A 120 24.75 -2.58 -20.72
C SER A 120 23.48 -3.15 -21.36
N GLY A 121 22.61 -2.32 -21.95
CA GLY A 121 21.33 -2.78 -22.51
C GLY A 121 20.37 -3.33 -21.45
N GLY A 122 19.10 -3.47 -21.80
CA GLY A 122 18.06 -3.91 -20.87
C GLY A 122 16.68 -4.05 -21.47
N THR A 123 15.78 -4.69 -20.73
CA THR A 123 14.36 -4.77 -21.07
C THR A 123 13.52 -4.13 -19.99
N TYR A 124 12.49 -3.40 -20.40
CA TYR A 124 11.64 -2.58 -19.56
C TYR A 124 10.18 -2.87 -19.90
N THR A 125 9.32 -2.93 -18.88
CA THR A 125 7.87 -2.93 -19.09
C THR A 125 7.39 -1.49 -19.23
N ILE A 126 6.50 -1.23 -20.18
CA ILE A 126 5.89 0.06 -20.41
C ILE A 126 4.37 0.02 -20.19
N ASN A 127 3.76 1.16 -19.91
CA ASN A 127 2.32 1.28 -19.66
C ASN A 127 1.43 1.07 -20.90
N ASN A 128 1.92 1.41 -22.09
CA ASN A 128 1.15 1.38 -23.33
C ASN A 128 1.49 0.15 -24.18
N ASP A 129 0.46 -0.58 -24.61
CA ASP A 129 0.60 -1.75 -25.47
C ASP A 129 0.82 -1.36 -26.94
N HIS A 130 1.96 -1.77 -27.50
CA HIS A 130 2.34 -1.60 -28.91
C HIS A 130 2.20 -2.92 -29.69
N SER A 131 1.25 -3.79 -29.32
CA SER A 131 1.00 -5.04 -30.05
C SER A 131 0.47 -4.82 -31.46
N ALA A 132 -0.28 -3.75 -31.70
CA ALA A 132 -0.82 -3.42 -33.03
C ALA A 132 0.22 -2.73 -33.93
N ASP A 133 1.07 -1.86 -33.35
CA ASP A 133 2.05 -1.04 -34.04
C ASP A 133 3.41 -1.11 -33.34
N PRO A 134 4.19 -2.19 -33.54
CA PRO A 134 5.49 -2.35 -32.90
C PRO A 134 6.52 -1.35 -33.45
N VAL A 135 7.35 -0.81 -32.55
CA VAL A 135 8.43 0.13 -32.90
C VAL A 135 9.71 -0.68 -33.08
N VAL A 136 10.27 -0.70 -34.29
CA VAL A 136 11.47 -1.51 -34.60
C VAL A 136 12.65 -0.61 -34.99
N SER A 137 13.77 -0.73 -34.28
CA SER A 137 15.06 -0.12 -34.58
C SER A 137 15.02 1.40 -34.75
N GLN A 138 14.33 2.10 -33.85
CA GLN A 138 14.19 3.55 -33.89
C GLN A 138 14.95 4.25 -32.78
N THR A 139 15.19 5.55 -32.94
CA THR A 139 15.71 6.39 -31.87
C THR A 139 14.60 6.61 -30.85
N ILE A 140 14.74 5.99 -29.68
CA ILE A 140 13.82 6.15 -28.54
C ILE A 140 14.59 6.84 -27.42
N ALA A 141 14.06 7.96 -26.93
CA ALA A 141 14.66 8.73 -25.84
C ALA A 141 13.88 8.48 -24.54
N GLY A 142 14.60 8.29 -23.44
CA GLY A 142 14.06 8.32 -22.09
C GLY A 142 14.21 9.74 -21.54
N VAL A 143 13.10 10.39 -21.22
CA VAL A 143 13.11 11.74 -20.68
C VAL A 143 12.57 11.69 -19.25
N GLY A 144 13.46 11.88 -18.27
CA GLY A 144 13.04 12.19 -16.91
C GLY A 144 12.34 13.54 -16.94
N THR A 145 11.02 13.55 -16.68
CA THR A 145 10.22 14.77 -16.82
C THR A 145 9.90 15.35 -15.46
N ARG A 146 10.55 16.46 -15.16
CA ARG A 146 10.30 17.31 -14.02
C ARG A 146 9.14 18.25 -14.30
N PHE A 147 8.11 18.18 -13.46
CA PHE A 147 6.94 19.05 -13.53
C PHE A 147 7.07 20.21 -12.53
N THR A 148 7.41 21.38 -13.06
CA THR A 148 7.67 22.58 -12.23
C THR A 148 6.57 23.63 -12.40
N CYS A 149 6.32 24.37 -11.32
CA CYS A 149 5.38 25.47 -11.21
C CYS A 149 6.15 26.70 -10.71
N GLY A 150 6.05 27.82 -11.44
CA GLY A 150 6.79 29.04 -11.11
C GLY A 150 5.91 30.24 -10.76
N GLY A 151 4.58 30.10 -10.87
CA GLY A 151 3.64 31.19 -10.65
C GLY A 151 3.35 31.45 -9.17
N THR A 152 2.80 32.63 -8.91
CA THR A 152 2.39 33.09 -7.58
C THR A 152 1.36 32.14 -6.97
N GLY A 153 1.64 31.62 -5.76
CA GLY A 153 0.71 30.75 -5.04
C GLY A 153 0.49 29.35 -5.64
N GLN A 154 1.34 28.93 -6.59
CA GLN A 154 1.15 27.67 -7.30
C GLN A 154 1.74 26.47 -6.54
N TRP A 155 1.07 25.34 -6.69
CA TRP A 155 1.47 24.01 -6.24
C TRP A 155 1.59 23.07 -7.45
N SER A 156 2.61 22.22 -7.48
CA SER A 156 2.74 21.14 -8.47
C SER A 156 1.78 20.00 -8.15
N GLY A 157 0.98 19.57 -9.13
CA GLY A 157 0.12 18.41 -8.97
C GLY A 157 0.91 17.13 -8.66
N ASN A 158 2.11 16.99 -9.24
CA ASN A 158 2.96 15.83 -9.01
C ASN A 158 3.43 15.75 -7.55
N PHE A 159 3.82 16.90 -6.98
CA PHE A 159 4.23 17.00 -5.58
C PHE A 159 3.06 16.75 -4.62
N LEU A 160 1.87 17.29 -4.92
CA LEU A 160 0.69 17.04 -4.10
C LEU A 160 0.27 15.56 -4.11
N ASN A 161 0.45 14.84 -5.22
CA ASN A 161 0.20 13.40 -5.25
C ASN A 161 1.11 12.63 -4.29
N TRP A 162 2.43 12.90 -4.32
CA TRP A 162 3.39 12.31 -3.37
C TRP A 162 3.06 12.66 -1.91
N ALA A 163 2.71 13.93 -1.66
CA ALA A 163 2.56 14.45 -0.32
C ALA A 163 1.27 13.97 0.39
N THR A 164 0.22 13.62 -0.37
CA THR A 164 -1.15 13.58 0.19
C THR A 164 -1.97 12.34 -0.15
N MET A 165 -1.56 11.49 -1.10
CA MET A 165 -2.42 10.39 -1.54
C MET A 165 -2.37 9.17 -0.61
N THR A 166 -3.55 8.63 -0.32
CA THR A 166 -3.71 7.31 0.32
C THR A 166 -3.90 6.21 -0.73
N ARG A 167 -3.74 4.95 -0.32
CA ARG A 167 -4.08 3.80 -1.18
C ARG A 167 -5.56 3.82 -1.59
N MET A 168 -6.44 4.20 -0.67
CA MET A 168 -7.87 4.35 -0.92
C MET A 168 -8.15 5.35 -2.05
N ASP A 169 -7.45 6.49 -2.07
CA ASP A 169 -7.65 7.50 -3.11
C ASP A 169 -7.30 6.96 -4.50
N VAL A 170 -6.19 6.23 -4.60
CA VAL A 170 -5.73 5.58 -5.83
C VAL A 170 -6.71 4.51 -6.30
N VAL A 171 -7.23 3.67 -5.39
CA VAL A 171 -8.27 2.68 -5.71
C VAL A 171 -9.52 3.36 -6.28
N ARG A 172 -10.00 4.43 -5.64
CA ARG A 172 -11.18 5.18 -6.10
C ARG A 172 -10.93 5.83 -7.46
N LYS A 173 -9.75 6.41 -7.67
CA LYS A 173 -9.37 7.03 -8.96
C LYS A 173 -9.34 5.96 -10.06
N LEU A 174 -8.66 4.85 -9.80
CA LEU A 174 -8.50 3.75 -10.74
C LEU A 174 -9.85 3.16 -11.14
N LEU A 175 -10.70 2.85 -10.15
CA LEU A 175 -11.96 2.15 -10.40
C LEU A 175 -13.02 3.07 -11.01
N TYR A 176 -13.19 4.30 -10.52
CA TYR A 176 -14.30 5.15 -10.94
C TYR A 176 -14.01 6.65 -11.07
N GLY A 177 -12.75 7.07 -11.03
CA GLY A 177 -12.36 8.47 -11.18
C GLY A 177 -12.28 9.28 -9.89
N GLY A 178 -12.43 8.64 -8.72
CA GLY A 178 -12.24 9.25 -7.40
C GLY A 178 -13.54 9.56 -6.65
N LYS A 179 -13.44 9.73 -5.32
CA LYS A 179 -14.58 10.10 -4.47
C LYS A 179 -14.93 11.57 -4.69
N ARG A 180 -16.20 11.84 -4.99
CA ARG A 180 -16.69 13.18 -5.35
C ARG A 180 -17.36 13.82 -4.14
N SER A 181 -16.77 14.87 -3.59
CA SER A 181 -17.44 15.72 -2.58
C SER A 181 -18.44 16.69 -3.20
N THR A 182 -18.24 17.02 -4.48
CA THR A 182 -19.19 17.78 -5.30
C THR A 182 -19.24 17.16 -6.68
N ASP A 183 -20.46 16.88 -7.14
CA ASP A 183 -20.70 16.28 -8.45
C ASP A 183 -21.94 16.89 -9.11
N THR A 184 -21.75 17.87 -9.98
CA THR A 184 -22.83 18.59 -10.67
C THR A 184 -22.54 18.70 -12.16
N GLY A 185 -23.48 19.12 -13.01
CA GLY A 185 -23.24 19.25 -14.45
C GLY A 185 -22.14 20.27 -14.87
N THR A 186 -21.58 21.05 -13.93
CA THR A 186 -20.56 22.09 -14.23
C THR A 186 -19.35 22.04 -13.31
N LEU A 187 -19.44 21.34 -12.17
CA LEU A 187 -18.36 21.28 -11.17
C LEU A 187 -18.22 19.85 -10.65
N THR A 188 -16.99 19.35 -10.70
CA THR A 188 -16.58 18.10 -10.05
C THR A 188 -15.41 18.40 -9.12
N VAL A 189 -15.56 18.03 -7.85
CA VAL A 189 -14.50 18.17 -6.83
C VAL A 189 -14.25 16.81 -6.22
N LEU A 190 -13.01 16.33 -6.33
CA LEU A 190 -12.57 15.12 -5.63
C LEU A 190 -12.16 15.46 -4.20
N GLU A 191 -12.43 14.55 -3.27
CA GLU A 191 -12.04 14.68 -1.87
C GLU A 191 -11.28 13.43 -1.43
N ARG A 192 -10.12 13.66 -0.80
CA ARG A 192 -9.26 12.61 -0.24
C ARG A 192 -10.01 11.79 0.81
N ALA A 193 -9.65 10.53 1.00
CA ALA A 193 -10.16 9.71 2.10
C ALA A 193 -9.96 10.43 3.44
N PRO A 194 -10.98 10.51 4.32
CA PRO A 194 -10.77 11.01 5.66
C PRO A 194 -9.82 10.09 6.41
N LEU A 195 -8.92 10.68 7.17
CA LEU A 195 -8.13 9.96 8.17
C LEU A 195 -8.73 10.25 9.55
N SER A 196 -8.03 9.86 10.61
CA SER A 196 -8.36 10.27 11.97
C SER A 196 -7.28 11.25 12.45
N LYS A 197 -7.14 11.40 13.77
CA LYS A 197 -6.01 12.09 14.43
C LYS A 197 -5.07 11.10 15.12
N ASP A 198 -5.01 9.88 14.61
CA ASP A 198 -4.12 8.79 15.04
C ASP A 198 -3.10 8.47 13.94
N SER A 199 -2.33 7.39 14.12
CA SER A 199 -1.21 7.01 13.26
C SER A 199 -1.58 6.51 11.86
N HIS A 200 -2.86 6.51 11.48
CA HIS A 200 -3.23 6.45 10.05
C HIS A 200 -2.91 7.76 9.32
N SER A 201 -2.75 8.86 10.07
CA SER A 201 -2.17 10.11 9.58
C SER A 201 -0.71 9.88 9.21
N PHE A 202 -0.20 10.64 8.25
CA PHE A 202 1.19 10.49 7.81
C PHE A 202 1.81 11.82 7.47
N THR A 203 3.14 11.87 7.60
CA THR A 203 3.92 13.08 7.39
C THR A 203 4.90 12.90 6.24
N LYS A 204 5.05 13.97 5.46
CA LYS A 204 6.03 14.09 4.38
C LYS A 204 6.88 15.32 4.59
N HIS A 205 8.18 15.20 4.41
CA HIS A 205 9.14 16.30 4.56
C HIS A 205 9.97 16.44 3.30
N TYR A 206 10.08 17.66 2.80
CA TYR A 206 10.92 17.98 1.66
C TYR A 206 11.77 19.22 1.94
N ALA A 207 13.07 19.09 1.70
CA ALA A 207 14.04 20.15 1.93
C ALA A 207 14.98 20.39 0.75
N GLY A 208 14.55 20.05 -0.47
CA GLY A 208 15.26 20.44 -1.68
C GLY A 208 15.25 21.96 -1.86
N SER A 209 16.38 22.56 -2.25
CA SER A 209 16.48 24.00 -2.50
C SER A 209 15.54 24.50 -3.60
N ASP A 210 15.05 23.57 -4.42
CA ASP A 210 14.07 23.73 -5.48
C ASP A 210 12.60 23.62 -5.01
N ILE A 211 12.33 23.68 -3.70
CA ILE A 211 10.97 23.66 -3.12
C ILE A 211 9.98 24.64 -3.78
N ARG A 212 10.48 25.76 -4.32
CA ARG A 212 9.68 26.77 -5.04
C ARG A 212 9.12 26.25 -6.37
N ASP A 213 9.77 25.26 -6.97
CA ASP A 213 9.31 24.65 -8.22
C ASP A 213 8.07 23.77 -8.00
N TYR A 214 7.74 23.43 -6.76
CA TYR A 214 6.63 22.52 -6.43
C TYR A 214 5.60 23.11 -5.48
N THR A 215 5.94 24.18 -4.77
CA THR A 215 5.09 24.78 -3.74
C THR A 215 5.16 26.31 -3.79
N PRO A 216 4.21 27.01 -3.15
CA PRO A 216 4.26 28.47 -3.00
C PRO A 216 5.40 28.99 -2.12
N PHE A 217 6.25 28.13 -1.55
CA PHE A 217 7.25 28.53 -0.56
C PHE A 217 8.64 28.65 -1.17
N THR A 218 9.39 29.69 -0.77
CA THR A 218 10.85 29.76 -0.99
C THR A 218 11.58 29.11 0.17
N THR A 219 12.88 28.88 -0.01
CA THR A 219 13.79 28.54 1.11
C THR A 219 13.71 29.57 2.24
N ALA A 220 13.63 30.87 1.93
CA ALA A 220 13.48 31.92 2.92
C ALA A 220 12.16 31.85 3.70
N ASN A 221 11.05 31.46 3.07
CA ASN A 221 9.78 31.26 3.77
C ASN A 221 9.86 30.09 4.78
N LEU A 222 10.75 29.13 4.53
CA LEU A 222 10.91 27.89 5.30
C LEU A 222 12.19 27.89 6.15
N THR A 223 12.82 29.05 6.30
CA THR A 223 13.89 29.25 7.28
C THR A 223 13.28 29.33 8.67
N LYS A 224 13.73 28.44 9.56
CA LYS A 224 13.32 28.40 10.96
C LYS A 224 13.88 29.61 11.71
N THR A 225 13.12 30.11 12.68
CA THR A 225 13.56 31.19 13.59
C THR A 225 13.85 30.68 15.00
N THR A 226 13.46 29.44 15.28
CA THR A 226 13.50 28.78 16.60
C THR A 226 13.96 27.33 16.45
N GLY A 227 14.11 26.63 17.59
CA GLY A 227 14.38 25.20 17.60
C GLY A 227 15.82 24.85 17.22
N VAL A 228 16.05 23.55 16.97
CA VAL A 228 17.39 23.02 16.68
C VAL A 228 17.92 23.45 15.31
N ASN A 229 17.04 23.94 14.43
CA ASN A 229 17.38 24.48 13.11
C ASN A 229 17.22 26.02 13.04
N ALA A 230 17.29 26.75 14.16
CA ALA A 230 17.19 28.21 14.13
C ALA A 230 18.13 28.85 13.09
N ASN A 231 17.61 29.81 12.31
CA ASN A 231 18.28 30.49 11.19
C ASN A 231 18.72 29.58 10.04
N THR A 232 18.16 28.36 9.94
CA THR A 232 18.48 27.39 8.89
C THR A 232 17.24 27.11 8.04
N TYR A 233 17.42 26.98 6.72
CA TYR A 233 16.38 26.42 5.85
C TYR A 233 16.17 24.95 6.19
N ALA A 234 15.01 24.63 6.74
CA ALA A 234 14.73 23.30 7.30
C ALA A 234 13.62 22.56 6.54
N GLY A 235 13.24 23.05 5.36
CA GLY A 235 12.24 22.42 4.49
C GLY A 235 10.79 22.62 4.95
N LEU A 236 9.89 22.01 4.18
CA LEU A 236 8.46 21.98 4.42
C LEU A 236 8.08 20.59 4.93
N THR A 237 7.41 20.54 6.07
CA THR A 237 6.70 19.37 6.54
C THR A 237 5.20 19.50 6.25
N ILE A 238 4.62 18.44 5.69
CA ILE A 238 3.19 18.30 5.38
C ILE A 238 2.67 17.10 6.17
N CYS A 239 1.76 17.31 7.12
CA CYS A 239 1.04 16.21 7.76
C CYS A 239 -0.37 16.08 7.22
N SER A 240 -0.68 14.91 6.65
CA SER A 240 -2.01 14.52 6.17
C SER A 240 -2.81 13.88 7.30
N ARG A 241 -4.00 14.42 7.60
CA ARG A 241 -4.90 13.95 8.67
C ARG A 241 -6.36 14.34 8.39
N SER A 242 -7.25 14.13 9.36
CA SER A 242 -8.55 14.83 9.42
C SER A 242 -8.58 15.90 10.51
N ASP A 243 -9.53 16.82 10.38
CA ASP A 243 -9.82 17.88 11.36
C ASP A 243 -10.41 17.35 12.68
N THR A 244 -10.94 16.12 12.70
CA THR A 244 -11.54 15.45 13.87
C THR A 244 -10.92 14.10 14.18
N MET A 245 -10.87 13.72 15.47
CA MET A 245 -10.56 12.36 15.92
C MET A 245 -11.82 11.50 15.79
N GLY A 246 -11.86 10.57 14.85
CA GLY A 246 -13.04 9.75 14.59
C GLY A 246 -13.03 9.08 13.21
N GLU A 247 -14.14 8.42 12.87
CA GLU A 247 -14.31 7.64 11.64
C GLU A 247 -14.41 8.47 10.34
N GLY A 248 -14.33 9.80 10.43
CA GLY A 248 -14.60 10.72 9.33
C GLY A 248 -13.89 12.06 9.51
N GLY A 249 -14.60 13.15 9.25
CA GLY A 249 -14.04 14.50 9.27
C GLY A 249 -13.61 14.99 7.89
N VAL A 250 -13.25 16.26 7.83
CA VAL A 250 -12.72 16.88 6.62
C VAL A 250 -11.24 16.51 6.50
N PRO A 251 -10.80 15.94 5.36
CA PRO A 251 -9.39 15.65 5.15
C PRO A 251 -8.62 16.96 5.02
N VAL A 252 -7.55 17.12 5.79
CA VAL A 252 -6.69 18.32 5.79
C VAL A 252 -5.22 17.94 5.71
N ILE A 253 -4.41 18.90 5.26
CA ILE A 253 -2.97 18.90 5.47
C ILE A 253 -2.58 20.08 6.35
N ARG A 254 -1.67 19.84 7.30
CA ARG A 254 -0.99 20.88 8.07
C ARG A 254 0.40 21.11 7.53
N LEU A 255 0.78 22.38 7.38
CA LEU A 255 2.01 22.85 6.76
C LEU A 255 2.89 23.51 7.81
N ALA A 256 4.03 22.92 8.12
CA ALA A 256 5.00 23.44 9.07
C ALA A 256 6.37 23.63 8.41
N LYS A 257 7.08 24.72 8.74
CA LYS A 257 8.49 24.88 8.37
C LYS A 257 9.36 24.14 9.38
N GLY A 258 10.30 23.34 8.92
CA GLY A 258 11.09 22.46 9.79
C GLY A 258 10.99 20.99 9.38
N ASN A 259 11.90 20.18 9.91
CA ASN A 259 11.87 18.72 9.74
C ASN A 259 11.09 18.09 10.91
N TYR A 260 9.82 17.81 10.66
CA TYR A 260 8.92 17.18 11.60
C TYR A 260 8.46 15.80 11.09
N ARG A 261 9.34 15.01 10.46
CA ARG A 261 8.99 13.71 9.84
C ARG A 261 8.22 12.72 10.73
N MET A 262 8.31 12.89 12.05
CA MET A 262 7.63 12.03 13.04
C MET A 262 6.42 12.71 13.70
N TRP A 263 5.89 13.80 13.14
CA TRP A 263 4.76 14.54 13.73
C TRP A 263 3.45 13.74 13.72
N SER A 264 3.32 12.82 12.76
CA SER A 264 2.20 11.88 12.68
C SER A 264 2.38 10.61 13.53
N THR A 265 3.49 10.49 14.27
CA THR A 265 3.86 9.29 15.05
C THR A 265 4.32 9.68 16.45
N VAL A 266 3.47 10.45 17.13
CA VAL A 266 3.63 10.84 18.54
C VAL A 266 2.62 10.09 19.41
N GLU A 267 2.85 10.08 20.71
CA GLU A 267 1.87 9.63 21.70
C GLU A 267 0.64 10.55 21.67
N GLY A 268 -0.56 9.98 21.68
CA GLY A 268 -1.85 10.65 21.65
C GLY A 268 -2.26 11.19 20.28
N THR A 269 -2.76 12.42 20.27
CA THR A 269 -3.31 13.06 19.07
C THR A 269 -2.18 13.57 18.19
N VAL A 270 -2.06 13.00 16.99
CA VAL A 270 -0.93 13.28 16.11
C VAL A 270 -1.10 14.57 15.33
N CYS A 271 0.00 15.15 14.87
CA CYS A 271 0.02 16.38 14.07
C CYS A 271 -0.66 17.59 14.73
N GLU A 272 -0.62 17.66 16.06
CA GLU A 272 -1.10 18.81 16.83
C GLU A 272 -0.01 19.85 17.04
N TRP A 273 -0.41 21.12 17.02
CA TRP A 273 0.49 22.24 17.27
C TRP A 273 0.83 22.30 18.76
N GLY A 274 2.11 22.37 19.09
CA GLY A 274 2.60 22.49 20.47
C GLY A 274 2.26 21.32 21.41
N ALA A 275 1.80 20.18 20.87
CA ALA A 275 1.38 19.02 21.66
C ALA A 275 2.04 17.72 21.18
N GLY A 276 2.24 16.79 22.12
CA GLY A 276 2.98 15.54 21.91
C GLY A 276 4.49 15.67 22.15
N SER A 277 5.22 14.56 22.01
CA SER A 277 6.67 14.50 22.19
C SER A 277 7.35 13.89 20.95
N LEU A 278 8.30 14.62 20.37
CA LEU A 278 9.07 14.18 19.20
C LEU A 278 10.37 13.43 19.57
N GLY A 279 10.83 13.55 20.81
CA GLY A 279 11.97 12.82 21.37
C GLY A 279 13.35 13.40 21.03
N ASN A 280 14.12 13.78 22.06
CA ASN A 280 15.49 14.31 21.90
C ASN A 280 16.47 13.30 21.29
N ARG A 281 16.39 12.03 21.72
CA ARG A 281 17.27 10.96 21.23
C ARG A 281 16.98 10.63 19.76
N LEU A 282 15.70 10.56 19.41
CA LEU A 282 15.25 10.43 18.03
C LEU A 282 15.83 11.55 17.15
N ALA A 283 15.66 12.81 17.56
CA ALA A 283 16.19 13.96 16.83
C ALA A 283 17.71 13.91 16.63
N ALA A 284 18.46 13.47 17.65
CA ALA A 284 19.92 13.31 17.56
C ALA A 284 20.32 12.27 16.51
N TYR A 285 19.57 11.18 16.37
CA TYR A 285 19.88 10.11 15.42
C TYR A 285 19.73 10.55 13.96
N PHE A 286 18.83 11.49 13.66
CA PHE A 286 18.64 12.01 12.30
C PHE A 286 19.87 12.75 11.74
N ILE A 287 20.67 13.39 12.59
CA ILE A 287 21.83 14.21 12.17
C ILE A 287 23.17 13.59 12.47
N ASP A 288 23.16 12.49 13.23
CA ASP A 288 24.36 11.74 13.52
C ASP A 288 25.03 11.37 12.19
N SER A 289 26.31 11.74 12.07
CA SER A 289 27.07 11.60 10.83
C SER A 289 27.20 10.15 10.39
N ASP A 290 27.13 9.21 11.32
CA ASP A 290 27.19 7.78 11.08
C ASP A 290 25.78 7.21 10.86
N LYS A 291 24.83 7.48 11.76
CA LYS A 291 23.48 6.88 11.74
C LYS A 291 22.55 7.51 10.69
N GLY A 292 22.25 8.80 10.82
CA GLY A 292 21.15 9.45 10.12
C GLY A 292 21.54 10.22 8.87
N ALA A 293 22.81 10.63 8.71
CA ALA A 293 23.30 11.34 7.52
C ALA A 293 22.59 12.66 7.17
N GLY A 294 21.58 13.08 7.92
CA GLY A 294 20.68 14.14 7.54
C GLY A 294 21.38 15.50 7.59
N SER A 295 21.15 16.32 6.56
CA SER A 295 21.63 17.70 6.54
C SER A 295 20.80 18.63 7.43
N ILE A 296 19.58 18.23 7.78
CA ILE A 296 18.63 19.03 8.58
C ILE A 296 18.18 18.23 9.79
N LYS A 297 18.27 18.85 10.97
CA LYS A 297 17.91 18.19 12.22
C LYS A 297 16.43 17.93 12.28
N HIS A 298 16.03 16.72 12.69
CA HIS A 298 14.65 16.51 13.11
C HIS A 298 14.40 17.33 14.39
N GLU A 299 13.24 17.98 14.46
CA GLU A 299 12.92 18.90 15.55
C GLU A 299 12.60 18.15 16.85
N THR A 300 13.04 18.68 17.98
CA THR A 300 12.88 18.04 19.31
C THR A 300 11.53 18.34 19.98
N SER A 301 10.80 19.34 19.48
CA SER A 301 9.53 19.79 20.04
C SER A 301 8.51 19.95 18.92
N PRO A 302 7.22 19.66 19.14
CA PRO A 302 6.18 19.86 18.14
C PRO A 302 6.17 21.29 17.57
N PRO A 303 5.76 21.49 16.31
CA PRO A 303 5.70 22.82 15.73
C PRO A 303 4.70 23.69 16.51
N ALA A 304 5.04 24.97 16.72
CA ALA A 304 4.17 25.93 17.38
C ALA A 304 3.52 26.90 16.39
N THR A 305 2.29 27.31 16.68
CA THR A 305 1.57 28.31 15.88
C THR A 305 2.23 29.69 15.99
N GLY A 306 2.09 30.51 14.96
CA GLY A 306 2.72 31.82 14.80
C GLY A 306 4.22 31.76 14.51
N THR A 307 4.93 30.73 14.99
CA THR A 307 6.38 30.60 14.80
C THR A 307 6.77 29.59 13.76
N ASP A 308 6.11 28.43 13.66
CA ASP A 308 6.49 27.29 12.80
C ASP A 308 5.47 26.99 11.71
N ASP A 309 4.37 27.73 11.67
CA ASP A 309 3.38 27.69 10.60
C ASP A 309 4.03 28.04 9.25
N ALA A 310 3.80 27.22 8.22
CA ALA A 310 4.12 27.56 6.85
C ALA A 310 2.91 28.22 6.19
N ILE A 311 2.95 29.55 6.09
CA ILE A 311 1.88 30.38 5.52
C ILE A 311 2.44 31.14 4.31
N TYR A 312 1.72 31.07 3.18
CA TYR A 312 2.00 31.88 2.00
C TYR A 312 0.86 32.87 1.79
N SER A 313 1.13 34.17 1.99
CA SER A 313 0.08 35.19 2.01
C SER A 313 -1.00 34.85 3.05
N SER A 314 -2.22 34.53 2.64
CA SER A 314 -3.33 34.07 3.49
C SER A 314 -3.62 32.56 3.37
N ILE A 315 -2.76 31.80 2.70
CA ILE A 315 -2.93 30.36 2.46
C ILE A 315 -2.06 29.58 3.45
N GLY A 316 -2.67 28.64 4.17
CA GLY A 316 -2.06 27.86 5.24
C GLY A 316 -2.46 28.38 6.63
N PRO A 317 -1.98 27.75 7.71
CA PRO A 317 -1.14 26.55 7.73
C PRO A 317 -1.91 25.24 7.62
N GLU A 318 -3.25 25.28 7.53
CA GLU A 318 -4.10 24.10 7.36
C GLU A 318 -4.96 24.24 6.10
N LEU A 319 -4.93 23.22 5.23
CA LEU A 319 -5.63 23.23 3.95
C LEU A 319 -6.51 21.98 3.81
N THR A 320 -7.78 22.16 3.43
CA THR A 320 -8.68 21.05 3.06
C THR A 320 -8.23 20.37 1.76
N LEU A 321 -8.21 19.03 1.76
CA LEU A 321 -7.76 18.20 0.63
C LEU A 321 -8.91 17.89 -0.32
N ARG A 322 -9.21 18.89 -1.13
CA ARG A 322 -10.16 18.84 -2.24
C ARG A 322 -9.51 19.36 -3.50
N VAL A 323 -9.84 18.79 -4.65
CA VAL A 323 -9.31 19.25 -5.95
C VAL A 323 -10.41 19.34 -6.99
N LYS A 324 -10.48 20.48 -7.68
CA LYS A 324 -11.33 20.64 -8.87
C LYS A 324 -10.67 19.89 -10.04
N VAL A 325 -11.41 18.98 -10.67
CA VAL A 325 -10.90 18.13 -11.75
C VAL A 325 -11.75 18.25 -13.00
N CYS A 326 -11.18 17.87 -14.16
CA CYS A 326 -11.86 17.93 -15.44
C CYS A 326 -12.44 19.31 -15.77
N ASP A 327 -11.70 20.36 -15.42
CA ASP A 327 -12.03 21.72 -15.82
C ASP A 327 -11.79 21.86 -17.33
N PRO A 328 -12.82 22.19 -18.14
CA PRO A 328 -12.67 22.34 -19.60
C PRO A 328 -11.59 23.36 -20.00
N SER A 329 -11.32 24.35 -19.14
CA SER A 329 -10.33 25.40 -19.38
C SER A 329 -8.89 24.91 -19.22
N TRP A 330 -8.71 23.79 -18.53
CA TRP A 330 -7.42 23.27 -18.10
C TRP A 330 -7.38 21.75 -18.20
N LEU A 331 -7.82 21.14 -19.30
CA LEU A 331 -7.65 19.70 -19.51
C LEU A 331 -6.17 19.38 -19.72
N GLY A 332 -5.65 18.35 -19.05
CA GLY A 332 -4.27 17.89 -19.13
C GLY A 332 -4.20 16.41 -19.50
N GLU A 333 -3.36 15.66 -18.81
CA GLU A 333 -3.22 14.21 -18.97
C GLU A 333 -4.18 13.42 -18.06
N GLU A 334 -4.99 14.08 -17.24
CA GLU A 334 -5.97 13.40 -16.44
C GLU A 334 -7.10 12.78 -17.28
N ARG A 335 -7.63 11.65 -16.79
CA ARG A 335 -8.65 10.89 -17.49
C ARG A 335 -10.02 11.54 -17.33
N CYS A 336 -10.40 12.36 -18.30
CA CYS A 336 -11.70 13.02 -18.36
C CYS A 336 -12.55 12.54 -19.55
N GLN A 337 -13.84 12.35 -19.30
CA GLN A 337 -14.84 11.99 -20.31
C GLN A 337 -15.97 13.01 -20.32
N ALA A 338 -16.42 13.41 -21.52
CA ALA A 338 -17.54 14.34 -21.69
C ALA A 338 -18.89 13.66 -21.43
N PHE A 339 -19.81 14.37 -20.76
CA PHE A 339 -21.19 13.95 -20.53
C PHE A 339 -22.21 15.05 -20.89
N PRO A 340 -23.12 14.84 -21.86
CA PRO A 340 -23.13 13.70 -22.79
C PRO A 340 -21.85 13.69 -23.65
N PRO A 341 -21.58 12.64 -24.45
CA PRO A 341 -20.35 12.54 -25.24
C PRO A 341 -20.05 13.73 -26.17
N THR A 342 -21.06 14.52 -26.51
CA THR A 342 -20.95 15.74 -27.34
C THR A 342 -20.71 17.02 -26.54
N SER A 343 -20.64 16.93 -25.20
CA SER A 343 -20.45 18.07 -24.33
C SER A 343 -19.04 18.65 -24.44
N THR A 344 -18.95 19.97 -24.48
CA THR A 344 -17.68 20.72 -24.44
C THR A 344 -17.42 21.37 -23.09
N THR A 345 -18.35 21.26 -22.15
CA THR A 345 -18.31 21.98 -20.87
C THR A 345 -18.46 21.09 -19.65
N ASN A 346 -18.99 19.87 -19.81
CA ASN A 346 -19.22 18.94 -18.71
C ASN A 346 -18.35 17.70 -18.88
N PHE A 347 -17.17 17.74 -18.27
CA PHE A 347 -16.25 16.61 -18.23
C PHE A 347 -16.22 16.00 -16.81
N LYS A 348 -16.12 14.67 -16.76
CA LYS A 348 -16.06 13.90 -15.53
C LYS A 348 -14.82 13.03 -15.49
N PRO A 349 -14.20 12.88 -14.31
CA PRO A 349 -13.13 11.91 -14.15
C PRO A 349 -13.72 10.51 -14.28
N TYR A 350 -13.00 9.61 -14.95
CA TYR A 350 -13.45 8.25 -15.21
C TYR A 350 -12.35 7.23 -14.91
N GLY A 351 -12.77 6.02 -14.54
CA GLY A 351 -11.91 4.88 -14.25
C GLY A 351 -12.36 3.61 -14.99
N LEU A 352 -11.89 2.45 -14.52
CA LEU A 352 -12.16 1.15 -15.15
C LEU A 352 -13.65 0.81 -15.25
N PHE A 353 -14.46 1.20 -14.27
CA PHE A 353 -15.91 0.96 -14.28
C PHE A 353 -16.59 1.70 -15.42
N GLN A 354 -16.20 2.94 -15.70
CA GLN A 354 -16.69 3.69 -16.85
C GLN A 354 -16.10 3.14 -18.15
N GLU A 355 -14.79 2.94 -18.20
CA GLU A 355 -14.10 2.55 -19.43
C GLU A 355 -14.57 1.19 -19.97
N PHE A 356 -14.82 0.24 -19.09
CA PHE A 356 -15.19 -1.12 -19.48
C PHE A 356 -16.66 -1.45 -19.19
N GLY A 357 -17.23 -0.88 -18.13
CA GLY A 357 -18.55 -1.23 -17.62
C GLY A 357 -19.64 -0.21 -17.95
N PHE A 358 -19.33 0.88 -18.65
CA PHE A 358 -20.30 1.89 -19.05
C PHE A 358 -20.29 2.09 -20.57
N SER A 359 -21.48 2.17 -21.16
CA SER A 359 -21.68 2.32 -22.60
C SER A 359 -22.86 3.24 -22.90
N SER A 360 -22.98 3.66 -24.17
CA SER A 360 -24.19 4.35 -24.63
C SER A 360 -25.42 3.46 -24.49
N THR A 361 -26.58 4.08 -24.25
CA THR A 361 -27.86 3.38 -24.13
C THR A 361 -28.10 2.45 -25.31
N GLY A 362 -28.43 1.19 -25.02
CA GLY A 362 -28.71 0.17 -26.06
C GLY A 362 -27.48 -0.52 -26.67
N THR A 363 -26.26 -0.21 -26.19
CA THR A 363 -25.03 -0.90 -26.59
C THR A 363 -24.43 -1.67 -25.43
N ALA A 364 -23.85 -2.84 -25.68
CA ALA A 364 -23.19 -3.62 -24.65
C ALA A 364 -21.90 -2.91 -24.18
N ALA A 365 -21.70 -2.81 -22.86
CA ALA A 365 -20.40 -2.41 -22.32
C ALA A 365 -19.34 -3.48 -22.63
N ARG A 366 -18.06 -3.12 -22.58
CA ARG A 366 -16.95 -4.03 -22.90
C ARG A 366 -16.85 -5.19 -21.90
N ALA A 367 -17.25 -4.96 -20.66
CA ALA A 367 -17.32 -5.95 -19.61
C ALA A 367 -18.51 -5.70 -18.69
N GLU A 368 -18.99 -6.76 -18.06
CA GLU A 368 -19.91 -6.70 -16.94
C GLU A 368 -19.11 -6.89 -15.65
N PHE A 369 -19.50 -6.16 -14.60
CA PHE A 369 -18.84 -6.18 -13.30
C PHE A 369 -19.80 -6.67 -12.23
N GLY A 370 -19.36 -7.66 -11.45
CA GLY A 370 -19.84 -7.88 -10.09
C GLY A 370 -18.81 -7.32 -9.12
N VAL A 371 -19.26 -6.82 -7.97
CA VAL A 371 -18.34 -6.27 -6.95
C VAL A 371 -18.71 -6.82 -5.59
N LEU A 372 -17.71 -7.42 -4.96
CA LEU A 372 -17.73 -8.00 -3.62
C LEU A 372 -16.61 -7.33 -2.82
N THR A 373 -16.95 -6.80 -1.65
CA THR A 373 -15.97 -6.14 -0.79
C THR A 373 -15.94 -6.79 0.59
N GLY A 374 -14.90 -6.54 1.39
CA GLY A 374 -14.97 -6.83 2.83
C GLY A 374 -16.22 -6.21 3.48
N SER A 375 -16.73 -6.86 4.52
CA SER A 375 -17.91 -6.42 5.30
C SER A 375 -17.48 -5.87 6.66
N TYR A 376 -18.19 -4.85 7.20
CA TYR A 376 -17.98 -4.45 8.60
C TYR A 376 -18.71 -5.37 9.59
N ASP A 377 -19.62 -6.21 9.12
CA ASP A 377 -20.35 -7.16 9.96
C ASP A 377 -19.67 -8.54 9.95
N LYS A 378 -18.94 -8.85 8.88
CA LYS A 378 -18.22 -10.12 8.64
C LYS A 378 -16.76 -9.92 8.23
N ASN A 379 -16.07 -9.00 8.89
CA ASN A 379 -14.71 -8.56 8.57
C ASN A 379 -13.65 -9.67 8.58
N LEU A 380 -13.91 -10.83 9.21
CA LEU A 380 -12.93 -11.91 9.33
C LEU A 380 -13.24 -13.14 8.47
N THR A 381 -14.49 -13.36 8.05
CA THR A 381 -14.91 -14.62 7.42
C THR A 381 -15.65 -14.47 6.10
N ALA A 382 -16.13 -13.28 5.73
CA ALA A 382 -16.86 -13.12 4.47
C ALA A 382 -16.80 -11.72 3.89
N GLY A 383 -16.94 -11.64 2.56
CA GLY A 383 -17.29 -10.39 1.91
C GLY A 383 -18.80 -10.19 1.87
N ALA A 384 -19.21 -9.06 1.32
CA ALA A 384 -20.57 -8.76 0.96
C ALA A 384 -20.64 -8.34 -0.51
N LEU A 385 -21.60 -8.90 -1.25
CA LEU A 385 -21.88 -8.48 -2.61
C LEU A 385 -22.45 -7.05 -2.57
N ARG A 386 -21.78 -6.14 -3.26
CA ARG A 386 -22.15 -4.73 -3.41
C ARG A 386 -22.85 -4.46 -4.73
N LYS A 387 -22.49 -5.21 -5.78
CA LYS A 387 -23.09 -5.10 -7.11
C LYS A 387 -23.22 -6.49 -7.75
N ASN A 388 -24.40 -6.80 -8.27
CA ASN A 388 -24.61 -7.97 -9.13
C ASN A 388 -23.96 -7.76 -10.51
N MET A 389 -23.60 -8.85 -11.18
CA MET A 389 -22.99 -8.81 -12.51
C MET A 389 -23.82 -7.98 -13.51
N GLY A 390 -23.29 -6.85 -13.97
CA GLY A 390 -23.93 -5.98 -14.95
C GLY A 390 -23.08 -4.78 -15.35
N ASP A 391 -23.64 -3.92 -16.18
CA ASP A 391 -23.06 -2.60 -16.51
C ASP A 391 -23.27 -1.58 -15.38
N PHE A 392 -22.80 -0.34 -15.58
CA PHE A 392 -22.91 0.78 -14.64
C PHE A 392 -24.01 1.80 -14.99
N ALA A 393 -24.96 1.46 -15.86
CA ALA A 393 -26.08 2.34 -16.19
C ALA A 393 -27.03 2.59 -14.98
N ASP A 394 -26.96 1.74 -13.96
CA ASP A 394 -27.63 1.88 -12.67
C ASP A 394 -26.85 2.75 -11.67
N GLU A 395 -25.63 3.19 -11.96
CA GLU A 395 -24.81 3.97 -11.02
C GLU A 395 -24.36 5.32 -11.57
N ILE A 396 -24.43 5.53 -12.89
CA ILE A 396 -23.94 6.74 -13.55
C ILE A 396 -25.02 7.31 -14.47
N ASN A 397 -25.34 8.59 -14.30
CA ASN A 397 -26.26 9.28 -15.21
C ASN A 397 -25.59 9.45 -16.59
N ALA A 398 -26.16 8.87 -17.65
CA ALA A 398 -25.57 8.95 -18.99
C ALA A 398 -25.56 10.37 -19.61
N SER A 399 -26.43 11.26 -19.15
CA SER A 399 -26.51 12.64 -19.65
C SER A 399 -25.57 13.58 -18.90
N THR A 400 -25.39 13.39 -17.60
CA THR A 400 -24.61 14.34 -16.77
C THR A 400 -23.30 13.77 -16.25
N GLY A 401 -23.13 12.46 -16.29
CA GLY A 401 -22.01 11.72 -15.70
C GLY A 401 -21.96 11.77 -14.18
N VAL A 402 -22.99 12.34 -13.54
CA VAL A 402 -23.12 12.42 -12.08
C VAL A 402 -23.48 11.05 -11.52
N PHE A 403 -22.87 10.66 -10.40
CA PHE A 403 -23.17 9.38 -9.77
C PHE A 403 -24.58 9.35 -9.19
N CYS A 404 -25.32 8.29 -9.46
CA CYS A 404 -26.74 8.20 -9.16
C CYS A 404 -27.08 8.16 -7.65
N HIS A 405 -26.10 7.86 -6.79
CA HIS A 405 -26.29 7.96 -5.35
C HIS A 405 -26.14 9.40 -4.83
N SER A 406 -25.70 10.34 -5.66
CA SER A 406 -25.69 11.77 -5.35
C SER A 406 -27.09 12.37 -5.46
N ALA A 407 -27.42 13.29 -4.56
CA ALA A 407 -28.66 14.06 -4.59
C ALA A 407 -28.82 14.92 -5.86
N SER A 408 -27.71 15.33 -6.49
CA SER A 408 -27.68 16.12 -7.72
C SER A 408 -27.80 15.30 -9.01
N SER A 409 -27.93 13.97 -8.91
CA SER A 409 -27.79 13.09 -10.06
C SER A 409 -28.92 13.17 -11.07
N GLY A 410 -30.14 13.46 -10.61
CA GLY A 410 -31.35 13.39 -11.43
C GLY A 410 -31.61 12.00 -12.01
N CYS A 411 -30.99 10.94 -11.47
CA CYS A 411 -31.25 9.58 -11.93
C CYS A 411 -32.67 9.13 -11.53
N ALA A 412 -33.31 8.33 -12.39
CA ALA A 412 -34.52 7.62 -12.01
C ALA A 412 -34.22 6.64 -10.86
N SER A 413 -35.22 6.29 -10.04
CA SER A 413 -35.05 5.34 -8.93
C SER A 413 -34.73 3.92 -9.40
N THR A 414 -35.10 3.59 -10.63
CA THR A 414 -34.86 2.29 -11.26
C THR A 414 -34.48 2.45 -12.73
N THR A 415 -33.61 1.59 -13.23
CA THR A 415 -33.32 1.47 -14.66
C THR A 415 -34.49 0.88 -15.44
N SER A 416 -34.45 0.96 -16.77
CA SER A 416 -35.46 0.35 -17.65
C SER A 416 -35.53 -1.17 -17.55
N ASP A 417 -34.47 -1.83 -17.08
CA ASP A 417 -34.42 -3.27 -16.82
C ASP A 417 -34.68 -3.64 -15.34
N GLY A 418 -35.16 -2.70 -14.54
CA GLY A 418 -35.68 -2.94 -13.19
C GLY A 418 -34.64 -2.94 -12.07
N ARG A 419 -33.38 -2.59 -12.34
CA ARG A 419 -32.34 -2.47 -11.30
C ARG A 419 -32.53 -1.20 -10.49
N THR A 420 -32.33 -1.26 -9.18
CA THR A 420 -32.32 -0.07 -8.32
C THR A 420 -31.11 0.80 -8.63
N THR A 421 -31.34 2.08 -8.87
CA THR A 421 -30.31 3.03 -9.26
C THR A 421 -29.63 3.66 -8.04
N GLY A 422 -28.34 3.97 -8.15
CA GLY A 422 -27.54 4.53 -7.06
C GLY A 422 -27.28 3.54 -5.92
N ASN A 423 -27.37 2.24 -6.17
CA ASN A 423 -27.20 1.19 -5.16
C ASN A 423 -26.28 0.08 -5.66
N GLY A 424 -24.98 0.33 -5.63
CA GLY A 424 -24.00 -0.57 -6.22
C GLY A 424 -22.56 -0.35 -5.75
N ALA A 425 -21.61 -0.64 -6.64
CA ALA A 425 -20.19 -0.67 -6.33
C ALA A 425 -19.61 0.70 -5.96
N ILE A 426 -19.96 1.75 -6.70
CA ILE A 426 -19.42 3.11 -6.49
C ILE A 426 -19.88 3.63 -5.13
N LYS A 427 -21.18 3.50 -4.83
CA LYS A 427 -21.74 3.89 -3.52
C LYS A 427 -21.06 3.14 -2.37
N ALA A 428 -20.84 1.83 -2.53
CA ALA A 428 -20.19 1.03 -1.50
C ALA A 428 -18.75 1.50 -1.22
N ILE A 429 -17.95 1.73 -2.25
CA ILE A 429 -16.54 2.11 -2.12
C ILE A 429 -16.39 3.57 -1.63
N ASP A 430 -17.32 4.46 -1.98
CA ASP A 430 -17.38 5.83 -1.43
C ASP A 430 -17.64 5.85 0.09
N GLY A 431 -18.36 4.84 0.60
CA GLY A 431 -18.65 4.64 2.01
C GLY A 431 -17.51 4.03 2.84
N PHE A 432 -16.38 3.65 2.25
CA PHE A 432 -15.24 3.11 3.00
C PHE A 432 -14.61 4.18 3.90
N LEU A 433 -14.41 3.82 5.16
CA LEU A 433 -13.87 4.65 6.25
C LEU A 433 -13.14 3.81 7.32
N LEU A 434 -12.37 4.47 8.18
CA LEU A 434 -11.76 3.88 9.38
C LEU A 434 -12.82 3.65 10.46
N TYR A 435 -13.63 2.61 10.27
CA TYR A 435 -14.81 2.34 11.12
C TYR A 435 -14.42 1.88 12.53
N GLY A 436 -15.22 2.28 13.51
CA GLY A 436 -15.05 2.03 14.93
C GLY A 436 -14.25 3.10 15.67
N ARG A 437 -13.65 4.09 15.02
CA ARG A 437 -12.83 5.11 15.70
C ARG A 437 -13.66 6.06 16.57
N GLY A 438 -13.48 5.98 17.89
CA GLY A 438 -13.97 6.97 18.87
C GLY A 438 -12.90 8.02 19.22
N SER A 439 -13.14 8.81 20.29
CA SER A 439 -12.20 9.85 20.73
C SER A 439 -10.94 9.30 21.42
N GLY A 440 -11.07 8.18 22.14
CA GLY A 440 -9.97 7.51 22.82
C GLY A 440 -9.45 6.36 21.97
N ASN A 441 -10.31 5.38 21.70
CA ASN A 441 -9.92 4.11 21.08
C ASN A 441 -10.82 3.70 19.90
N TYR A 442 -10.43 2.64 19.20
CA TYR A 442 -11.30 1.93 18.25
C TYR A 442 -12.22 0.94 18.98
N ALA A 443 -13.53 1.04 18.71
CA ALA A 443 -14.60 0.15 19.15
C ALA A 443 -14.56 -0.20 20.66
N ASP A 444 -14.18 0.77 21.49
CA ASP A 444 -14.00 0.62 22.95
C ASP A 444 -13.14 -0.59 23.35
N SER A 445 -12.19 -1.00 22.49
CA SER A 445 -11.50 -2.28 22.63
C SER A 445 -10.55 -2.34 23.83
N ASN A 446 -10.59 -3.45 24.58
CA ASN A 446 -9.67 -3.79 25.68
C ASN A 446 -8.51 -4.69 25.23
N VAL A 447 -7.83 -4.29 24.15
CA VAL A 447 -6.70 -5.01 23.53
C VAL A 447 -6.97 -6.50 23.23
N GLN A 448 -7.37 -6.77 21.98
CA GLN A 448 -7.77 -8.10 21.54
C GLN A 448 -6.58 -8.91 21.00
N LEU A 449 -6.42 -10.16 21.44
CA LEU A 449 -5.52 -11.11 20.78
C LEU A 449 -6.13 -11.58 19.46
N PRO A 450 -5.31 -12.00 18.47
CA PRO A 450 -5.81 -12.59 17.24
C PRO A 450 -6.81 -13.73 17.45
N SER A 451 -6.58 -14.60 18.44
CA SER A 451 -7.48 -15.71 18.79
C SER A 451 -8.81 -15.30 19.39
N GLU A 452 -8.95 -14.05 19.81
CA GLU A 452 -10.15 -13.52 20.43
C GLU A 452 -10.94 -12.61 19.46
N MET A 453 -10.38 -12.33 18.27
CA MET A 453 -11.06 -11.59 17.21
C MET A 453 -12.27 -12.37 16.72
N ALA A 454 -13.40 -11.67 16.55
CA ALA A 454 -14.63 -12.20 15.99
C ALA A 454 -15.22 -11.21 14.97
N ASP A 455 -16.03 -11.72 14.05
CA ASP A 455 -16.76 -10.88 13.10
C ASP A 455 -17.56 -9.77 13.81
N GLY A 456 -17.46 -8.55 13.32
CA GLY A 456 -18.08 -7.35 13.90
C GLY A 456 -17.28 -6.71 15.03
N THR A 457 -16.24 -7.37 15.55
CA THR A 457 -15.26 -6.76 16.46
C THR A 457 -14.18 -6.06 15.65
N LEU A 458 -13.85 -4.82 16.03
CA LEU A 458 -12.83 -3.99 15.39
C LEU A 458 -12.94 -4.02 13.86
N PRO A 459 -14.04 -3.53 13.26
CA PRO A 459 -14.37 -3.94 11.90
C PRO A 459 -13.54 -3.30 10.79
N ALA A 460 -12.65 -2.37 11.13
CA ALA A 460 -11.61 -1.89 10.22
C ALA A 460 -10.44 -2.89 10.06
N TRP A 461 -10.37 -3.94 10.87
CA TRP A 461 -9.36 -5.00 10.79
C TRP A 461 -9.92 -6.29 10.22
N GLY A 462 -9.09 -7.01 9.48
CA GLY A 462 -9.48 -8.24 8.80
C GLY A 462 -9.50 -8.10 7.28
N ASN A 463 -8.95 -9.11 6.62
CA ASN A 463 -8.75 -9.16 5.20
C ASN A 463 -8.88 -10.61 4.66
N PRO A 464 -10.11 -11.19 4.69
CA PRO A 464 -10.35 -12.59 4.37
C PRO A 464 -10.47 -12.83 2.86
N ILE A 465 -9.52 -12.31 2.08
CA ILE A 465 -9.57 -12.32 0.60
C ILE A 465 -9.65 -13.74 0.05
N GLY A 466 -9.00 -14.72 0.68
CA GLY A 466 -9.13 -16.12 0.28
C GLY A 466 -10.58 -16.61 0.32
N GLU A 467 -11.30 -16.33 1.41
CA GLU A 467 -12.71 -16.69 1.55
C GLU A 467 -13.60 -15.88 0.60
N MET A 468 -13.27 -14.62 0.35
CA MET A 468 -13.99 -13.76 -0.60
C MET A 468 -13.84 -14.22 -2.06
N VAL A 469 -12.67 -14.75 -2.44
CA VAL A 469 -12.49 -15.37 -3.76
C VAL A 469 -13.34 -16.63 -3.87
N ILE A 470 -13.39 -17.45 -2.82
CA ILE A 470 -14.27 -18.63 -2.77
C ILE A 470 -15.75 -18.21 -2.86
N GLN A 471 -16.12 -17.13 -2.18
CA GLN A 471 -17.47 -16.55 -2.25
C GLN A 471 -17.81 -16.07 -3.68
N ALA A 472 -16.87 -15.45 -4.39
CA ALA A 472 -17.03 -15.12 -5.80
C ALA A 472 -17.25 -16.37 -6.67
N LEU A 473 -16.55 -17.47 -6.38
CA LEU A 473 -16.77 -18.76 -7.06
C LEU A 473 -18.16 -19.32 -6.78
N GLN A 474 -18.65 -19.24 -5.54
CA GLN A 474 -20.02 -19.65 -5.18
C GLN A 474 -21.07 -18.84 -5.94
N TYR A 475 -20.85 -17.53 -6.11
CA TYR A 475 -21.69 -16.66 -6.92
C TYR A 475 -21.72 -17.12 -8.39
N TYR A 476 -20.56 -17.43 -8.97
CA TYR A 476 -20.46 -18.00 -10.31
C TYR A 476 -20.98 -19.44 -10.42
N SER A 477 -21.11 -20.20 -9.33
CA SER A 477 -21.76 -21.52 -9.32
C SER A 477 -23.28 -21.43 -9.27
N GLY A 478 -23.86 -20.27 -8.94
CA GLY A 478 -25.31 -20.09 -8.82
C GLY A 478 -25.86 -20.72 -7.54
N LEU A 479 -25.01 -20.84 -6.51
CA LEU A 479 -25.41 -21.31 -5.19
C LEU A 479 -26.20 -20.23 -4.43
N THR A 480 -26.80 -20.64 -3.31
CA THR A 480 -27.46 -19.70 -2.39
C THR A 480 -26.48 -18.66 -1.86
N SER A 481 -26.97 -17.43 -1.72
CA SER A 481 -26.19 -16.28 -1.22
C SER A 481 -25.51 -16.58 0.11
N THR A 482 -24.19 -16.32 0.16
CA THR A 482 -23.39 -16.32 1.38
C THR A 482 -23.06 -14.90 1.86
N ASN A 483 -23.80 -13.88 1.39
CA ASN A 483 -23.73 -12.54 1.98
C ASN A 483 -23.93 -12.58 3.51
N PRO A 484 -23.40 -11.60 4.25
CA PRO A 484 -23.66 -11.43 5.67
C PRO A 484 -25.18 -11.36 5.93
N THR A 485 -25.65 -12.17 6.87
CA THR A 485 -27.05 -12.13 7.32
C THR A 485 -27.35 -10.92 8.20
N THR A 486 -26.32 -10.43 8.90
CA THR A 486 -26.35 -9.16 9.65
C THR A 486 -25.59 -8.12 8.85
N THR A 487 -26.17 -6.93 8.71
CA THR A 487 -25.63 -5.82 7.89
C THR A 487 -25.70 -4.49 8.64
N THR A 488 -25.77 -4.54 9.97
CA THR A 488 -25.99 -3.38 10.84
C THR A 488 -24.87 -2.36 10.67
N ASN A 489 -23.61 -2.81 10.67
CA ASN A 489 -22.46 -1.93 10.55
C ASN A 489 -22.31 -1.35 9.14
N ASP A 490 -22.46 -2.19 8.11
CA ASP A 490 -22.43 -1.71 6.71
C ASP A 490 -23.59 -0.71 6.44
N THR A 491 -24.81 -1.01 6.92
CA THR A 491 -25.99 -0.15 6.77
C THR A 491 -25.84 1.17 7.52
N ALA A 492 -25.26 1.17 8.72
CA ALA A 492 -25.00 2.38 9.49
C ALA A 492 -24.11 3.39 8.74
N LYS A 493 -23.31 2.92 7.79
CA LYS A 493 -22.44 3.74 6.92
C LYS A 493 -22.95 3.89 5.49
N GLY A 494 -24.20 3.50 5.24
CA GLY A 494 -24.82 3.60 3.92
C GLY A 494 -24.18 2.69 2.86
N ILE A 495 -23.41 1.69 3.27
CA ILE A 495 -22.77 0.72 2.37
C ILE A 495 -23.80 -0.37 2.04
N PRO A 496 -24.19 -0.54 0.77
CA PRO A 496 -25.22 -1.49 0.42
C PRO A 496 -24.74 -2.94 0.47
N VAL A 497 -25.65 -3.86 0.79
CA VAL A 497 -25.49 -5.31 0.57
C VAL A 497 -26.62 -5.73 -0.37
N VAL A 498 -26.27 -6.22 -1.56
CA VAL A 498 -27.27 -6.57 -2.59
C VAL A 498 -27.53 -8.07 -2.61
N ALA A 499 -28.81 -8.45 -2.73
CA ALA A 499 -29.21 -9.84 -2.87
C ALA A 499 -28.59 -10.46 -4.13
N TRP A 500 -28.10 -11.70 -4.03
CA TRP A 500 -27.49 -12.38 -5.17
C TRP A 500 -28.52 -12.66 -6.26
N THR A 501 -28.16 -12.30 -7.48
CA THR A 501 -28.84 -12.74 -8.70
C THR A 501 -27.86 -13.61 -9.49
N ASP A 502 -28.31 -14.76 -9.99
CA ASP A 502 -27.45 -15.68 -10.74
C ASP A 502 -26.82 -14.96 -11.96
N PRO A 503 -25.48 -14.79 -12.00
CA PRO A 503 -24.81 -14.08 -13.07
C PRO A 503 -24.92 -14.77 -14.43
N LEU A 504 -25.20 -16.08 -14.44
CA LEU A 504 -25.34 -16.88 -15.66
C LEU A 504 -26.80 -17.09 -16.08
N SER A 505 -27.75 -16.45 -15.40
CA SER A 505 -29.16 -16.47 -15.80
C SER A 505 -29.41 -15.65 -17.06
N ASN A 506 -30.31 -16.14 -17.91
CA ASN A 506 -30.84 -15.45 -19.09
C ASN A 506 -32.25 -14.89 -18.87
N SER A 507 -32.75 -14.83 -17.63
CA SER A 507 -34.08 -14.31 -17.31
C SER A 507 -34.25 -12.83 -17.68
N ASN A 508 -33.18 -12.03 -17.58
CA ASN A 508 -33.15 -10.66 -18.09
C ASN A 508 -32.92 -10.70 -19.61
N THR A 509 -34.00 -10.54 -20.38
CA THR A 509 -33.99 -10.59 -21.85
C THR A 509 -33.22 -9.43 -22.47
N THR A 510 -33.23 -8.24 -21.86
CA THR A 510 -32.44 -7.07 -22.29
C THR A 510 -30.95 -7.36 -22.19
N ARG A 511 -30.49 -7.82 -21.02
CA ARG A 511 -29.09 -8.22 -20.79
C ARG A 511 -28.66 -9.34 -21.73
N LYS A 512 -29.51 -10.36 -21.96
CA LYS A 512 -29.24 -11.43 -22.92
C LYS A 512 -29.14 -10.90 -24.36
N GLY A 513 -30.00 -9.96 -24.75
CA GLY A 513 -29.98 -9.34 -26.07
C GLY A 513 -28.68 -8.56 -26.34
N LEU A 514 -28.13 -7.89 -25.32
CA LEU A 514 -26.89 -7.12 -25.43
C LEU A 514 -25.63 -8.00 -25.46
N TYR A 515 -25.55 -9.00 -24.58
CA TYR A 515 -24.31 -9.75 -24.32
C TYR A 515 -24.37 -11.22 -24.78
N GLY A 516 -25.44 -11.64 -25.45
CA GLY A 516 -25.67 -13.02 -25.84
C GLY A 516 -25.95 -13.96 -24.66
N ASN A 517 -25.74 -15.26 -24.86
CA ASN A 517 -26.03 -16.27 -23.84
C ASN A 517 -25.03 -16.22 -22.67
N SER A 518 -25.52 -16.03 -21.45
CA SER A 518 -24.68 -15.79 -20.27
C SER A 518 -23.70 -16.93 -19.95
N ILE A 519 -24.04 -18.19 -20.21
CA ILE A 519 -23.15 -19.34 -19.95
C ILE A 519 -21.98 -19.46 -20.93
N CYS A 520 -22.01 -18.76 -22.06
CA CYS A 520 -20.92 -18.72 -23.03
C CYS A 520 -19.92 -17.58 -22.74
N ARG A 521 -20.16 -16.77 -21.71
CA ARG A 521 -19.35 -15.58 -21.41
C ARG A 521 -18.11 -15.96 -20.58
N PRO A 522 -16.90 -15.47 -20.94
CA PRO A 522 -15.71 -15.64 -20.11
C PRO A 522 -15.90 -15.06 -18.71
N MET A 523 -15.39 -15.78 -17.70
CA MET A 523 -15.49 -15.42 -16.29
C MET A 523 -14.11 -15.16 -15.70
N TYR A 524 -14.00 -14.06 -14.98
CA TYR A 524 -12.79 -13.65 -14.30
C TYR A 524 -13.12 -13.23 -12.86
N THR A 525 -12.25 -13.57 -11.92
CA THR A 525 -12.24 -12.96 -10.59
C THR A 525 -10.98 -12.11 -10.48
N MET A 526 -11.10 -10.86 -10.05
CA MET A 526 -9.97 -10.00 -9.70
C MET A 526 -9.92 -9.82 -8.19
N ALA A 527 -8.88 -10.37 -7.54
CA ALA A 527 -8.60 -10.12 -6.14
C ALA A 527 -7.77 -8.84 -6.00
N LEU A 528 -8.30 -7.85 -5.28
CA LEU A 528 -7.58 -6.64 -4.88
C LEU A 528 -7.38 -6.68 -3.37
N SER A 529 -6.13 -6.70 -2.91
CA SER A 529 -5.80 -6.76 -1.48
C SER A 529 -4.92 -5.58 -1.08
N SER A 530 -5.25 -4.90 0.01
CA SER A 530 -4.50 -3.73 0.55
C SER A 530 -3.44 -4.06 1.56
N SER A 531 -3.52 -5.24 2.15
CA SER A 531 -2.56 -5.78 3.11
C SER A 531 -2.41 -7.28 2.92
N ALA A 532 -1.62 -7.91 3.79
CA ALA A 532 -1.56 -9.35 3.89
C ALA A 532 -2.94 -9.96 4.16
N LEU A 533 -3.13 -11.18 3.66
CA LEU A 533 -4.30 -11.97 3.94
C LEU A 533 -4.34 -12.28 5.43
N SER A 534 -5.54 -12.29 6.01
CA SER A 534 -5.73 -12.51 7.44
C SER A 534 -7.07 -13.18 7.71
N PHE A 535 -7.11 -14.02 8.74
CA PHE A 535 -8.28 -14.75 9.21
C PHE A 535 -8.98 -15.60 8.15
N ASP A 536 -8.30 -15.98 7.07
CA ASP A 536 -8.90 -16.67 5.91
C ASP A 536 -8.70 -18.19 5.91
N GLN A 537 -8.25 -18.75 7.04
CA GLN A 537 -8.05 -20.19 7.24
C GLN A 537 -9.36 -21.00 7.16
N GLY A 538 -10.51 -20.35 7.29
CA GLY A 538 -11.82 -20.98 7.26
C GLY A 538 -12.28 -21.40 5.87
N GLY A 539 -11.55 -21.02 4.81
CA GLY A 539 -11.97 -21.18 3.41
C GLY A 539 -12.33 -22.61 2.97
N ALA A 540 -11.85 -23.65 3.62
CA ALA A 540 -12.17 -25.04 3.27
C ALA A 540 -13.68 -25.35 3.40
N THR A 541 -14.36 -24.78 4.41
CA THR A 541 -15.81 -24.99 4.63
C THR A 541 -16.66 -24.40 3.51
N PRO A 542 -16.56 -23.10 3.14
CA PRO A 542 -17.31 -22.56 2.01
C PRO A 542 -16.88 -23.22 0.68
N PHE A 543 -15.61 -23.60 0.52
CA PHE A 543 -15.14 -24.29 -0.70
C PHE A 543 -15.84 -25.64 -0.91
N ALA A 544 -16.10 -26.40 0.16
CA ALA A 544 -16.77 -27.71 0.08
C ALA A 544 -18.19 -27.66 -0.50
N THR A 545 -18.81 -26.48 -0.57
CA THR A 545 -20.12 -26.28 -1.22
C THR A 545 -20.04 -26.20 -2.74
N LEU A 546 -18.84 -25.93 -3.29
CA LEU A 546 -18.61 -25.91 -4.73
C LEU A 546 -18.66 -27.33 -5.29
N ARG A 547 -18.88 -27.42 -6.61
CA ARG A 547 -18.85 -28.70 -7.32
C ARG A 547 -17.50 -29.41 -7.08
N ALA A 548 -17.54 -30.70 -6.79
CA ALA A 548 -16.32 -31.50 -6.65
C ALA A 548 -15.43 -31.40 -7.91
N GLY A 549 -14.16 -31.03 -7.70
CA GLY A 549 -13.13 -31.02 -8.74
C GLY A 549 -12.24 -32.27 -8.67
N ALA A 550 -11.22 -32.33 -9.54
CA ALA A 550 -10.35 -33.50 -9.69
C ALA A 550 -9.54 -33.84 -8.42
N LEU A 551 -9.08 -32.83 -7.67
CA LEU A 551 -8.23 -33.02 -6.49
C LEU A 551 -9.01 -33.09 -5.16
N GLY A 552 -10.34 -32.98 -5.19
CA GLY A 552 -11.16 -32.95 -3.99
C GLY A 552 -11.24 -31.56 -3.35
N GLY A 553 -10.76 -31.43 -2.10
CA GLY A 553 -10.91 -30.22 -1.27
C GLY A 553 -9.85 -29.14 -1.47
N LEU A 554 -10.04 -27.98 -0.81
CA LEU A 554 -9.18 -26.80 -0.94
C LEU A 554 -7.71 -27.07 -0.61
N ASP A 555 -7.45 -27.80 0.48
CA ASP A 555 -6.10 -28.16 0.92
C ASP A 555 -5.33 -28.91 -0.16
N ALA A 556 -5.98 -29.86 -0.86
CA ALA A 556 -5.33 -30.65 -1.91
C ALA A 556 -4.92 -29.80 -3.12
N TYR A 557 -5.74 -28.81 -3.52
CA TYR A 557 -5.35 -27.85 -4.55
C TYR A 557 -4.21 -26.93 -4.09
N THR A 558 -4.24 -26.51 -2.83
CA THR A 558 -3.19 -25.65 -2.24
C THR A 558 -1.85 -26.39 -2.15
N ASP A 559 -1.88 -27.65 -1.70
CA ASP A 559 -0.69 -28.50 -1.60
C ASP A 559 -0.12 -28.87 -2.97
N ALA A 560 -0.96 -29.01 -4.00
CA ALA A 560 -0.51 -29.22 -5.37
C ALA A 560 0.32 -28.02 -5.88
N ILE A 561 -0.09 -26.79 -5.55
CA ILE A 561 0.69 -25.59 -5.86
C ILE A 561 2.00 -25.59 -5.06
N GLY A 562 1.93 -25.86 -3.76
CA GLY A 562 3.12 -25.97 -2.91
C GLY A 562 4.13 -27.01 -3.40
N ALA A 563 3.67 -28.11 -4.01
CA ALA A 563 4.54 -29.11 -4.63
C ALA A 563 5.17 -28.59 -5.94
N LEU A 564 4.39 -27.94 -6.81
CA LEU A 564 4.87 -27.37 -8.07
C LEU A 564 5.90 -26.25 -7.85
N GLU A 565 5.75 -25.47 -6.78
CA GLU A 565 6.68 -24.40 -6.41
C GLU A 565 7.86 -24.87 -5.55
N GLY A 566 7.94 -26.17 -5.22
CA GLY A 566 9.02 -26.72 -4.38
C GLY A 566 8.99 -26.19 -2.94
N LEU A 567 7.81 -25.80 -2.44
CA LEU A 567 7.60 -25.32 -1.07
C LEU A 567 7.35 -26.47 -0.10
N ASN A 568 6.67 -27.54 -0.54
CA ASN A 568 6.41 -28.71 0.29
C ASN A 568 7.73 -29.41 0.65
N GLY A 569 7.97 -29.64 1.94
CA GLY A 569 9.20 -30.20 2.49
C GLY A 569 10.38 -29.21 2.53
N SER A 570 10.18 -27.91 2.25
CA SER A 570 11.26 -26.93 2.25
C SER A 570 11.55 -26.35 3.64
N ASP A 571 12.84 -26.24 3.98
CA ASP A 571 13.33 -25.71 5.26
C ASP A 571 13.55 -24.20 5.22
N ASN A 572 13.59 -23.57 6.41
CA ASN A 572 13.96 -22.17 6.62
C ASN A 572 13.13 -21.14 5.84
N ARG A 573 11.83 -21.38 5.68
CA ARG A 573 10.89 -20.40 5.09
C ARG A 573 10.40 -19.44 6.17
N SER A 574 10.36 -18.14 5.86
CA SER A 574 9.83 -17.12 6.76
C SER A 574 8.31 -17.15 6.74
N ILE A 575 7.69 -17.70 7.78
CA ILE A 575 6.23 -17.85 7.92
C ILE A 575 5.82 -17.65 9.37
N GLY A 576 4.56 -17.32 9.62
CA GLY A 576 4.04 -17.08 10.98
C GLY A 576 3.97 -18.34 11.85
N SER A 577 3.26 -19.37 11.38
CA SER A 577 3.01 -20.63 12.08
C SER A 577 2.80 -21.80 11.10
N LEU A 578 2.95 -23.01 11.63
CA LEU A 578 2.66 -24.30 10.99
C LEU A 578 1.78 -25.11 11.92
N THR A 579 0.51 -25.35 11.58
CA THR A 579 -0.32 -26.20 12.45
C THR A 579 -1.46 -26.89 11.70
N THR A 580 -1.88 -28.04 12.24
CA THR A 580 -3.14 -28.74 11.93
C THR A 580 -4.37 -28.10 12.61
N THR A 581 -4.17 -27.19 13.57
CA THR A 581 -5.18 -26.39 14.28
C THR A 581 -4.75 -24.93 14.31
N ALA A 582 -5.57 -24.02 13.81
CA ALA A 582 -5.32 -22.58 13.67
C ALA A 582 -4.69 -21.93 14.92
N THR A 583 -3.36 -21.98 15.03
CA THR A 583 -2.62 -21.17 15.98
C THR A 583 -2.15 -19.93 15.26
N PHE A 584 -2.45 -18.78 15.86
CA PHE A 584 -1.91 -17.51 15.43
C PHE A 584 -0.41 -17.54 15.71
N GLY A 585 0.41 -17.39 14.67
CA GLY A 585 1.85 -17.25 14.85
C GLY A 585 2.16 -16.02 15.71
N GLU A 586 3.34 -15.93 16.29
CA GLU A 586 3.73 -14.71 17.02
C GLU A 586 4.74 -13.88 16.21
N THR A 587 5.47 -14.49 15.27
CA THR A 587 6.70 -13.92 14.71
C THR A 587 7.00 -14.44 13.30
N CYS A 588 7.71 -13.65 12.51
CA CYS A 588 8.31 -14.11 11.27
C CYS A 588 9.65 -14.77 11.55
N SER A 589 9.71 -16.10 11.44
CA SER A 589 10.93 -16.86 11.67
C SER A 589 11.04 -18.03 10.71
N GLY A 590 12.27 -18.51 10.49
CA GLY A 590 12.54 -19.66 9.62
C GLY A 590 11.90 -20.93 10.18
N LYS A 591 11.00 -21.54 9.40
CA LYS A 591 10.31 -22.79 9.73
C LYS A 591 10.28 -23.73 8.51
N THR A 592 10.04 -25.03 8.75
CA THR A 592 9.96 -26.07 7.71
C THR A 592 8.53 -26.27 7.25
N ILE A 593 8.24 -25.98 5.97
CA ILE A 593 6.91 -26.20 5.41
C ILE A 593 6.75 -27.70 5.12
N SER A 594 5.89 -28.41 5.86
CA SER A 594 5.53 -29.79 5.52
C SER A 594 4.67 -29.83 4.24
N THR A 595 3.54 -29.14 4.27
CA THR A 595 2.70 -28.85 3.10
C THR A 595 2.17 -27.42 3.17
N LEU A 596 1.93 -26.81 2.00
CA LEU A 596 1.55 -25.40 1.91
C LEU A 596 0.20 -25.09 2.60
N SER A 597 -0.77 -26.01 2.57
CA SER A 597 -2.08 -25.85 3.23
C SER A 597 -2.00 -25.71 4.75
N LYS A 598 -0.88 -26.09 5.39
CA LYS A 598 -0.67 -25.97 6.84
C LYS A 598 0.00 -24.68 7.27
N VAL A 599 0.38 -23.82 6.33
CA VAL A 599 1.02 -22.55 6.62
C VAL A 599 -0.03 -21.51 7.03
N SER A 600 0.26 -20.81 8.12
CA SER A 600 -0.53 -19.70 8.64
C SER A 600 0.34 -18.49 8.94
N GLY A 601 -0.19 -17.29 8.72
CA GLY A 601 0.51 -16.03 8.91
C GLY A 601 1.42 -15.71 7.73
N VAL A 602 1.06 -14.67 6.99
CA VAL A 602 1.84 -14.18 5.84
C VAL A 602 2.97 -13.31 6.38
N CYS A 603 4.22 -13.69 6.12
CA CYS A 603 5.40 -12.93 6.52
C CYS A 603 5.97 -12.13 5.34
N PRO A 604 6.52 -10.94 5.58
CA PRO A 604 6.79 -10.28 6.86
C PRO A 604 5.58 -9.56 7.48
N ASP A 605 4.49 -9.41 6.73
CA ASP A 605 3.46 -8.41 6.99
C ASP A 605 2.59 -8.70 8.21
N ALA A 606 2.21 -9.96 8.39
CA ALA A 606 1.18 -10.33 9.34
C ALA A 606 1.32 -11.80 9.83
N PRO A 607 2.41 -12.15 10.54
CA PRO A 607 2.66 -13.51 11.04
C PRO A 607 1.57 -14.03 11.97
N ALA A 608 0.85 -13.11 12.63
CA ALA A 608 0.04 -13.43 13.79
C ALA A 608 -1.47 -13.38 13.57
N ILE A 609 -1.94 -13.20 12.34
CA ILE A 609 -3.36 -12.91 12.10
C ILE A 609 -4.02 -13.94 11.18
N GLY A 610 -3.47 -15.15 11.10
CA GLY A 610 -4.17 -16.29 10.51
C GLY A 610 -4.40 -16.19 8.99
N GLY A 611 -3.50 -15.55 8.23
CA GLY A 611 -3.53 -15.60 6.77
C GLY A 611 -3.04 -16.94 6.23
N SER A 612 -3.66 -17.47 5.19
CA SER A 612 -3.38 -18.76 4.56
C SER A 612 -3.10 -18.63 3.06
N TYR A 613 -2.73 -19.73 2.43
CA TYR A 613 -2.50 -19.81 0.99
C TYR A 613 -3.68 -20.43 0.23
N GLY A 614 -4.83 -20.60 0.90
CA GLY A 614 -6.03 -21.23 0.33
C GLY A 614 -6.55 -20.52 -0.92
N VAL A 615 -6.34 -19.19 -1.03
CA VAL A 615 -6.70 -18.42 -2.24
C VAL A 615 -6.05 -18.97 -3.50
N ALA A 616 -4.81 -19.47 -3.42
CA ALA A 616 -4.10 -20.06 -4.54
C ALA A 616 -4.75 -21.38 -4.95
N GLY A 617 -5.10 -22.23 -3.98
CA GLY A 617 -5.84 -23.47 -4.22
C GLY A 617 -7.21 -23.22 -4.85
N ALA A 618 -7.95 -22.22 -4.38
CA ALA A 618 -9.24 -21.83 -4.95
C ALA A 618 -9.11 -21.35 -6.42
N ALA A 619 -8.07 -20.55 -6.72
CA ALA A 619 -7.78 -20.12 -8.07
C ALA A 619 -7.41 -21.30 -8.99
N TYR A 620 -6.61 -22.24 -8.52
CA TYR A 620 -6.23 -23.42 -9.30
C TYR A 620 -7.43 -24.35 -9.57
N TYR A 621 -8.30 -24.54 -8.58
CA TYR A 621 -9.59 -25.22 -8.77
C TYR A 621 -10.40 -24.53 -9.87
N ALA A 622 -10.59 -23.21 -9.78
CA ALA A 622 -11.44 -22.45 -10.69
C ALA A 622 -10.93 -22.44 -12.13
N ASN A 623 -9.60 -22.50 -12.31
CA ASN A 623 -8.94 -22.54 -13.62
C ASN A 623 -8.97 -23.94 -14.27
N THR A 624 -9.21 -25.00 -13.49
CA THR A 624 -9.18 -26.40 -13.98
C THR A 624 -10.53 -27.10 -13.96
N THR A 625 -11.47 -26.62 -13.15
CA THR A 625 -12.77 -27.24 -12.92
C THR A 625 -13.91 -26.36 -13.43
N LYS A 626 -14.90 -26.97 -14.10
CA LYS A 626 -16.14 -26.26 -14.48
C LYS A 626 -16.94 -25.90 -13.23
N ILE A 627 -17.28 -24.62 -13.09
CA ILE A 627 -17.89 -24.05 -11.89
C ILE A 627 -19.33 -24.52 -11.63
N ARG A 628 -20.01 -24.99 -12.69
CA ARG A 628 -21.35 -25.61 -12.62
C ARG A 628 -21.61 -26.53 -13.81
N THR A 629 -22.65 -27.36 -13.71
CA THR A 629 -23.15 -28.19 -14.81
C THR A 629 -24.38 -27.55 -15.43
N VAL A 630 -24.47 -27.57 -16.76
CA VAL A 630 -25.62 -27.06 -17.51
C VAL A 630 -26.39 -28.25 -18.08
N THR A 631 -27.67 -28.39 -17.73
CA THR A 631 -28.53 -29.51 -18.13
C THR A 631 -28.82 -29.54 -19.63
N SER A 632 -28.91 -28.37 -20.26
CA SER A 632 -29.14 -28.22 -21.70
C SER A 632 -28.18 -27.18 -22.28
N PRO A 633 -26.90 -27.53 -22.48
CA PRO A 633 -25.91 -26.60 -22.96
C PRO A 633 -26.19 -26.25 -24.44
N PRO A 634 -26.04 -24.98 -24.83
CA PRO A 634 -25.99 -24.56 -26.22
C PRO A 634 -24.90 -25.34 -26.98
N ALA A 635 -25.17 -25.67 -28.24
CA ALA A 635 -24.26 -26.49 -29.06
C ALA A 635 -22.88 -25.83 -29.25
N ASP A 636 -22.82 -24.50 -29.26
CA ASP A 636 -21.61 -23.69 -29.35
C ASP A 636 -20.77 -23.71 -28.06
N LEU A 637 -21.32 -24.07 -26.90
CA LEU A 637 -20.56 -24.14 -25.64
C LEU A 637 -19.37 -25.11 -25.74
N ALA A 638 -19.50 -26.18 -26.54
CA ALA A 638 -18.42 -27.14 -26.79
C ALA A 638 -17.23 -26.54 -27.55
N LYS A 639 -17.42 -25.40 -28.22
CA LYS A 639 -16.38 -24.69 -28.98
C LYS A 639 -15.71 -23.58 -28.16
N VAL A 640 -16.27 -23.23 -27.01
CA VAL A 640 -15.71 -22.21 -26.13
C VAL A 640 -14.61 -22.83 -25.27
N GLN A 641 -13.36 -22.43 -25.53
CA GLN A 641 -12.23 -22.80 -24.69
C GLN A 641 -12.46 -22.30 -23.26
N ASP A 642 -12.18 -23.16 -22.27
CA ASP A 642 -12.40 -22.87 -20.85
C ASP A 642 -13.85 -22.51 -20.48
N ALA A 643 -14.82 -23.00 -21.25
CA ALA A 643 -16.24 -22.85 -20.93
C ALA A 643 -16.54 -23.24 -19.48
N LEU A 644 -17.21 -22.34 -18.76
CA LEU A 644 -17.59 -22.47 -17.36
C LEU A 644 -16.42 -22.58 -16.37
N LYS A 645 -15.20 -22.23 -16.75
CA LYS A 645 -14.08 -22.05 -15.81
C LYS A 645 -13.90 -20.57 -15.50
N VAL A 646 -13.28 -20.26 -14.35
CA VAL A 646 -13.03 -18.88 -13.92
C VAL A 646 -11.53 -18.66 -13.84
N LYS A 647 -11.05 -17.58 -14.47
CA LYS A 647 -9.65 -17.15 -14.39
C LYS A 647 -9.47 -16.15 -13.26
N THR A 648 -8.46 -16.34 -12.43
CA THR A 648 -8.17 -15.41 -11.33
C THR A 648 -7.06 -14.45 -11.74
N LEU A 649 -7.31 -13.16 -11.56
CA LEU A 649 -6.34 -12.07 -11.60
C LEU A 649 -6.12 -11.59 -10.16
N ALA A 650 -4.93 -11.12 -9.83
CA ALA A 650 -4.64 -10.57 -8.51
C ALA A 650 -3.81 -9.30 -8.65
N ALA A 651 -4.10 -8.30 -7.83
CA ALA A 651 -3.22 -7.15 -7.65
C ALA A 651 -3.11 -6.82 -6.16
N SER A 652 -1.88 -6.60 -5.68
CA SER A 652 -1.64 -6.04 -4.36
C SER A 652 -1.66 -4.52 -4.44
N LEU A 653 -2.35 -3.91 -3.49
CA LEU A 653 -2.38 -2.48 -3.22
C LEU A 653 -1.53 -2.14 -1.98
N SER A 654 -0.98 -3.15 -1.30
CA SER A 654 0.01 -2.90 -0.27
C SER A 654 1.24 -2.27 -0.93
N GLY A 655 1.75 -1.19 -0.36
CA GLY A 655 3.15 -0.83 -0.57
C GLY A 655 4.03 -2.00 -0.16
N GLY A 656 5.30 -1.96 -0.52
CA GLY A 656 6.32 -2.92 -0.11
C GLY A 656 6.10 -3.36 1.32
N ALA A 657 6.13 -4.67 1.53
CA ALA A 657 6.00 -5.29 2.84
C ALA A 657 6.90 -4.54 3.83
N ALA A 658 6.50 -4.39 5.10
CA ALA A 658 7.27 -3.62 6.11
C ALA A 658 8.57 -4.36 6.50
N ARG A 659 9.49 -4.43 5.55
CA ARG A 659 10.69 -5.27 5.51
C ARG A 659 11.76 -4.53 4.71
N ILE A 660 12.98 -4.72 5.17
CA ILE A 660 14.18 -4.14 4.59
C ILE A 660 14.83 -5.22 3.73
N ASP A 661 14.89 -4.97 2.42
CA ASP A 661 15.48 -5.87 1.44
C ASP A 661 16.92 -5.44 1.17
N VAL A 662 17.87 -6.15 1.79
CA VAL A 662 19.30 -5.84 1.70
C VAL A 662 19.92 -6.59 0.54
N LEU A 663 20.16 -5.90 -0.59
CA LEU A 663 20.84 -6.47 -1.75
C LEU A 663 22.29 -6.86 -1.40
N ILE A 664 22.67 -8.10 -1.70
CA ILE A 664 24.07 -8.56 -1.56
C ILE A 664 24.88 -8.11 -2.78
N PRO A 665 25.94 -7.31 -2.61
CA PRO A 665 26.69 -6.77 -3.73
C PRO A 665 27.30 -7.86 -4.62
N LYS A 666 27.28 -7.62 -5.95
CA LYS A 666 27.86 -8.50 -6.98
C LYS A 666 27.26 -9.93 -7.02
N SER A 667 26.07 -10.14 -6.46
CA SER A 667 25.37 -11.42 -6.54
C SER A 667 24.66 -11.60 -7.89
N ASN A 668 24.83 -12.78 -8.52
CA ASN A 668 24.11 -13.17 -9.74
C ASN A 668 23.64 -14.64 -9.64
N PRO A 669 22.31 -14.92 -9.67
CA PRO A 669 21.22 -13.95 -9.63
C PRO A 669 21.29 -13.07 -8.37
N LYS A 670 20.62 -11.90 -8.39
CA LYS A 670 20.57 -11.00 -7.23
C LYS A 670 20.09 -11.78 -6.00
N LYS A 671 20.84 -11.68 -4.90
CA LYS A 671 20.52 -12.27 -3.59
C LYS A 671 20.21 -11.17 -2.60
N TYR A 672 19.30 -11.45 -1.69
CA TYR A 672 18.87 -10.50 -0.66
C TYR A 672 18.94 -11.14 0.72
N VAL A 673 19.29 -10.32 1.70
CA VAL A 673 19.01 -10.59 3.11
C VAL A 673 17.76 -9.78 3.47
N TYR A 674 16.84 -10.41 4.19
CA TYR A 674 15.57 -9.80 4.57
C TYR A 674 15.56 -9.50 6.05
N ILE A 675 15.36 -8.24 6.43
CA ILE A 675 15.21 -7.81 7.83
C ILE A 675 13.79 -7.29 8.03
N THR A 676 13.06 -7.85 8.98
CA THR A 676 11.69 -7.44 9.34
C THR A 676 11.69 -6.86 10.75
N PRO A 677 11.20 -5.64 10.98
CA PRO A 677 11.06 -5.10 12.33
C PRO A 677 10.12 -5.96 13.17
N GLU A 678 10.44 -6.14 14.45
CA GLU A 678 9.70 -6.99 15.37
C GLU A 678 9.46 -6.27 16.70
N SER A 679 8.28 -6.49 17.27
CA SER A 679 7.91 -6.00 18.59
C SER A 679 6.96 -6.97 19.27
N LEU A 680 7.09 -7.08 20.60
CA LEU A 680 6.25 -7.91 21.46
C LEU A 680 5.91 -7.14 22.74
N TRP A 681 4.66 -7.22 23.14
CA TRP A 681 4.06 -6.43 24.20
C TRP A 681 3.37 -7.30 25.24
N ALA A 682 3.44 -6.82 26.48
CA ALA A 682 2.63 -7.26 27.60
C ALA A 682 1.45 -6.29 27.75
N SER A 683 0.49 -6.35 26.81
CA SER A 683 -0.60 -5.39 26.79
C SER A 683 -1.52 -5.62 27.99
N ASN A 684 -2.02 -4.52 28.58
CA ASN A 684 -2.99 -4.45 29.68
C ASN A 684 -2.58 -5.13 31.01
N SER A 685 -3.37 -4.87 32.06
CA SER A 685 -3.15 -5.38 33.42
C SER A 685 -3.31 -6.91 33.57
N ASN A 686 -3.83 -7.60 32.55
CA ASN A 686 -4.02 -9.06 32.56
C ASN A 686 -2.84 -9.81 31.92
N GLY A 687 -1.82 -9.08 31.43
CA GLY A 687 -0.56 -9.65 30.98
C GLY A 687 -0.62 -10.43 29.66
N LYS A 688 -1.46 -9.99 28.71
CA LYS A 688 -1.57 -10.64 27.40
C LYS A 688 -0.32 -10.36 26.57
N LYS A 689 0.32 -11.43 26.09
CA LYS A 689 1.43 -11.34 25.14
C LYS A 689 0.92 -11.15 23.72
N MET A 690 1.34 -10.09 23.04
CA MET A 690 0.96 -9.84 21.65
C MET A 690 2.03 -9.13 20.82
N PRO A 691 2.06 -9.33 19.50
CA PRO A 691 2.83 -8.47 18.60
C PRO A 691 2.34 -7.02 18.68
N GLY A 692 3.23 -6.06 18.51
CA GLY A 692 2.85 -4.65 18.38
C GLY A 692 2.30 -4.36 16.98
N ALA A 693 1.40 -3.39 16.86
CA ALA A 693 1.04 -2.89 15.53
C ALA A 693 2.16 -1.96 15.03
N LEU A 694 2.74 -2.28 13.88
CA LEU A 694 3.67 -1.38 13.20
C LEU A 694 2.88 -0.21 12.61
N LEU A 695 3.23 1.00 13.02
CA LEU A 695 2.56 2.23 12.59
C LEU A 695 3.30 2.89 11.44
N THR A 696 4.63 2.91 11.50
CA THR A 696 5.48 3.51 10.47
C THR A 696 6.82 2.81 10.43
N LEU A 697 7.29 2.53 9.22
CA LEU A 697 8.69 2.23 8.89
C LEU A 697 9.20 3.41 8.06
N ASN A 698 10.13 4.19 8.59
CA ASN A 698 10.67 5.39 7.92
C ASN A 698 12.15 5.20 7.63
N SER A 699 12.56 5.24 6.36
CA SER A 699 13.98 5.31 6.03
C SER A 699 14.51 6.73 6.24
N ILE A 700 15.60 6.83 6.99
CA ILE A 700 16.29 8.10 7.24
C ILE A 700 17.45 8.26 6.28
N ALA A 701 18.24 7.20 6.09
CA ALA A 701 19.44 7.24 5.28
C ALA A 701 19.74 5.91 4.60
N TYR A 702 20.33 6.01 3.42
CA TYR A 702 20.94 4.92 2.68
C TYR A 702 22.29 5.40 2.15
N ARG A 703 23.32 4.56 2.22
CA ARG A 703 24.63 4.86 1.62
C ARG A 703 25.24 3.63 0.98
N SER A 704 25.89 3.85 -0.16
CA SER A 704 26.70 2.85 -0.84
C SER A 704 28.13 3.36 -0.96
N TYR A 705 29.11 2.49 -0.74
CA TYR A 705 30.53 2.81 -0.76
C TYR A 705 31.25 1.93 -1.78
N THR A 706 32.01 2.56 -2.68
CA THR A 706 32.88 1.84 -3.60
C THR A 706 34.23 1.59 -2.93
N THR A 707 34.40 0.41 -2.33
CA THR A 707 35.65 -0.01 -1.69
C THR A 707 35.88 -1.51 -1.85
N ASN A 708 37.14 -1.92 -1.98
CA ASN A 708 37.57 -3.32 -1.97
C ASN A 708 38.38 -3.67 -0.71
N VAL A 709 38.42 -2.77 0.28
CA VAL A 709 39.10 -3.04 1.55
C VAL A 709 38.35 -4.15 2.28
N ALA A 710 39.08 -5.17 2.74
CA ALA A 710 38.52 -6.30 3.48
C ALA A 710 37.78 -5.81 4.73
N SER A 711 36.61 -6.37 5.00
CA SER A 711 35.74 -6.00 6.14
C SER A 711 35.26 -4.55 6.17
N ALA A 712 35.55 -3.72 5.15
CA ALA A 712 35.03 -2.38 5.06
C ALA A 712 33.53 -2.39 4.74
N ILE A 713 32.80 -1.40 5.27
CA ILE A 713 31.39 -1.18 4.97
C ILE A 713 31.26 -0.81 3.49
N VAL A 714 30.38 -1.52 2.78
CA VAL A 714 30.06 -1.27 1.36
C VAL A 714 28.65 -0.74 1.17
N GLN A 715 27.76 -0.94 2.13
CA GLN A 715 26.39 -0.43 2.07
C GLN A 715 25.82 -0.30 3.48
N THR A 716 25.03 0.75 3.72
CA THR A 716 24.24 0.92 4.95
C THR A 716 22.83 1.38 4.64
N GLY A 717 21.90 1.03 5.53
CA GLY A 717 20.55 1.57 5.53
C GLY A 717 20.04 1.74 6.96
N THR A 718 19.39 2.87 7.22
CA THR A 718 18.96 3.31 8.55
C THR A 718 17.47 3.63 8.57
N PHE A 719 16.76 3.11 9.57
CA PHE A 719 15.30 3.15 9.67
C PHE A 719 14.83 3.49 11.08
N MET A 720 13.71 4.20 11.17
CA MET A 720 12.90 4.33 12.40
C MET A 720 11.64 3.50 12.25
N VAL A 721 11.23 2.87 13.35
CA VAL A 721 10.04 2.03 13.39
C VAL A 721 9.19 2.43 14.58
N THR A 722 7.94 2.80 14.38
CA THR A 722 7.03 3.12 15.49
C THR A 722 5.99 2.03 15.67
N TRP A 723 5.67 1.77 16.94
CA TRP A 723 4.79 0.69 17.37
C TRP A 723 3.69 1.25 18.25
N ASN A 724 2.49 0.69 18.07
CA ASN A 724 1.42 0.75 19.05
C ASN A 724 1.44 -0.56 19.86
N ASP A 725 1.10 -0.46 21.13
CA ASP A 725 1.16 -1.53 22.13
C ASP A 725 0.15 -2.65 21.90
N SER A 726 -0.80 -2.41 21.00
CA SER A 726 -1.90 -3.26 20.63
C SER A 726 -1.85 -3.57 19.13
N LEU A 727 -1.95 -4.86 18.74
CA LEU A 727 -1.94 -5.26 17.33
C LEU A 727 -3.17 -4.76 16.55
N PHE A 728 -4.32 -4.68 17.23
CA PHE A 728 -5.58 -4.24 16.66
C PHE A 728 -6.20 -3.16 17.53
N GLY A 729 -6.82 -2.16 16.91
CA GLY A 729 -7.56 -1.13 17.63
C GLY A 729 -6.67 -0.29 18.55
N GLY A 730 -7.08 -0.17 19.82
CA GLY A 730 -6.43 0.75 20.76
C GLY A 730 -6.70 2.22 20.39
N ASP A 731 -5.92 3.13 20.95
CA ASP A 731 -5.80 4.54 20.55
C ASP A 731 -4.98 4.72 19.27
N TYR A 732 -4.19 3.72 18.89
CA TYR A 732 -3.48 3.62 17.61
C TYR A 732 -2.48 4.77 17.42
N ASP A 733 -1.75 5.09 18.48
CA ASP A 733 -0.71 6.11 18.52
C ASP A 733 0.67 5.50 18.80
N MET A 734 1.72 6.33 18.89
CA MET A 734 3.08 5.83 19.09
C MET A 734 3.38 5.56 20.56
N ASP A 735 3.66 4.30 20.87
CA ASP A 735 4.08 3.83 22.20
C ASP A 735 5.59 3.61 22.30
N ILE A 736 6.21 3.02 21.28
CA ILE A 736 7.67 2.86 21.16
C ILE A 736 8.10 3.31 19.77
N ALA A 737 9.14 4.15 19.71
CA ALA A 737 9.93 4.37 18.51
C ALA A 737 11.26 3.62 18.62
N GLY A 738 11.42 2.62 17.76
CA GLY A 738 12.64 1.85 17.56
C GLY A 738 13.50 2.38 16.42
N PHE A 739 14.76 1.95 16.42
CA PHE A 739 15.77 2.24 15.42
C PHE A 739 16.34 0.93 14.89
N ILE A 740 16.54 0.84 13.57
CA ILE A 740 17.23 -0.28 12.93
C ILE A 740 18.23 0.27 11.92
N ARG A 741 19.47 -0.20 11.97
CA ARG A 741 20.48 0.03 10.94
C ARG A 741 21.12 -1.30 10.53
N TYR A 742 21.36 -1.47 9.23
CA TYR A 742 22.24 -2.53 8.73
C TYR A 742 23.53 -1.96 8.15
N ASP A 743 24.63 -2.70 8.29
CA ASP A 743 25.90 -2.46 7.60
C ASP A 743 26.32 -3.75 6.87
N VAL A 744 26.38 -3.70 5.54
CA VAL A 744 26.98 -4.78 4.73
C VAL A 744 28.47 -4.52 4.61
N ARG A 745 29.29 -5.55 4.86
CA ARG A 745 30.75 -5.46 4.82
C ARG A 745 31.36 -6.43 3.82
N ASN A 746 32.42 -5.98 3.18
CA ASN A 746 33.22 -6.81 2.28
C ASN A 746 33.68 -8.10 2.97
N PRO A 747 33.82 -9.19 2.20
CA PRO A 747 34.47 -10.40 2.69
C PRO A 747 35.83 -10.11 3.32
N SER A 748 36.15 -10.82 4.40
CA SER A 748 37.46 -10.72 5.07
C SER A 748 38.60 -11.27 4.20
N ALA A 749 38.28 -12.16 3.25
CA ALA A 749 39.19 -12.70 2.23
C ALA A 749 38.42 -13.05 0.95
N ALA A 750 39.13 -13.17 -0.18
CA ALA A 750 38.54 -13.62 -1.43
C ALA A 750 37.91 -15.01 -1.28
N GLY A 751 36.64 -15.16 -1.69
CA GLY A 751 35.88 -16.41 -1.53
C GLY A 751 35.02 -16.50 -0.27
N ASN A 752 35.22 -15.61 0.72
CA ASN A 752 34.34 -15.52 1.89
C ASN A 752 33.01 -14.81 1.54
N PRO A 753 31.92 -15.11 2.27
CA PRO A 753 30.67 -14.37 2.11
C PRO A 753 30.81 -12.93 2.61
N TYR A 754 29.89 -12.06 2.16
CA TYR A 754 29.68 -10.77 2.81
C TYR A 754 29.15 -10.99 4.23
N THR A 755 29.45 -10.07 5.13
CA THR A 755 28.92 -10.08 6.51
C THR A 755 27.95 -8.92 6.70
N ILE A 756 26.97 -9.08 7.59
CA ILE A 756 25.95 -8.07 7.85
C ILE A 756 25.84 -7.78 9.34
N TRP A 757 25.93 -6.50 9.71
CA TRP A 757 25.77 -6.07 11.09
C TRP A 757 24.43 -5.37 11.23
N VAL A 758 23.71 -5.63 12.32
CA VAL A 758 22.43 -5.00 12.60
C VAL A 758 22.49 -4.33 13.97
N THR A 759 22.38 -3.01 13.96
CA THR A 759 22.28 -2.17 15.16
C THR A 759 20.82 -1.80 15.38
N THR A 760 20.38 -1.85 16.64
CA THR A 760 19.02 -1.49 17.02
C THR A 760 19.00 -0.62 18.27
N ASP A 761 17.91 0.10 18.51
CA ASP A 761 17.72 0.90 19.72
C ASP A 761 16.24 1.24 19.96
N ILE A 762 15.89 1.71 21.16
CA ILE A 762 14.64 2.43 21.44
C ILE A 762 14.97 3.93 21.61
N VAL A 763 14.46 4.75 20.70
CA VAL A 763 14.81 6.18 20.59
C VAL A 763 13.72 7.12 21.10
N ASN A 764 12.50 6.64 21.30
CA ASN A 764 11.42 7.37 21.97
C ASN A 764 10.43 6.38 22.60
N VAL A 765 9.77 6.77 23.69
CA VAL A 765 8.74 5.97 24.37
C VAL A 765 7.62 6.85 24.90
N GLY A 766 6.37 6.44 24.65
CA GLY A 766 5.15 6.93 25.31
C GLY A 766 4.45 5.84 26.13
N ALA A 767 4.81 4.56 25.91
CA ALA A 767 4.02 3.44 26.42
C ALA A 767 3.92 3.36 27.96
N GLY A 768 2.72 3.04 28.44
CA GLY A 768 2.46 2.65 29.83
C GLY A 768 2.78 1.18 30.15
N TRP A 769 3.02 0.34 29.14
CA TRP A 769 3.20 -1.11 29.28
C TRP A 769 4.59 -1.59 28.85
N THR A 770 4.95 -2.79 29.30
CA THR A 770 6.22 -3.42 28.91
C THR A 770 6.16 -3.87 27.45
N GLY A 771 7.08 -3.34 26.64
CA GLY A 771 7.18 -3.61 25.21
C GLY A 771 8.62 -3.83 24.77
N THR A 772 8.81 -4.44 23.61
CA THR A 772 10.13 -4.72 23.04
C THR A 772 10.30 -4.15 21.64
N HIS A 773 11.54 -3.97 21.23
CA HIS A 773 11.91 -3.65 19.87
C HIS A 773 13.05 -4.57 19.41
N GLY A 774 13.00 -4.98 18.15
CA GLY A 774 14.02 -5.79 17.52
C GLY A 774 13.68 -6.08 16.06
N PHE A 775 14.15 -7.23 15.57
CA PHE A 775 13.97 -7.63 14.18
C PHE A 775 14.00 -9.15 14.01
N SER A 776 13.51 -9.65 12.88
CA SER A 776 13.80 -10.97 12.35
C SER A 776 14.63 -10.85 11.08
N ILE A 777 15.52 -11.80 10.83
CA ILE A 777 16.43 -11.79 9.69
C ILE A 777 16.49 -13.16 9.02
N ILE A 778 16.50 -13.15 7.68
CA ILE A 778 16.52 -14.34 6.84
C ILE A 778 17.55 -14.17 5.72
N GLY A 779 18.27 -15.24 5.39
CA GLY A 779 19.33 -15.27 4.38
C GLY A 779 20.74 -15.20 4.96
N VAL A 780 20.90 -15.46 6.26
CA VAL A 780 22.17 -15.29 6.99
C VAL A 780 22.61 -16.58 7.70
N THR A 781 23.92 -16.73 7.89
CA THR A 781 24.56 -17.85 8.57
C THR A 781 25.57 -17.33 9.57
N ASN A 782 25.70 -17.99 10.71
CA ASN A 782 26.67 -17.64 11.73
C ASN A 782 28.11 -17.80 11.18
N PRO A 783 28.96 -16.76 11.28
CA PRO A 783 30.27 -16.74 10.64
C PRO A 783 31.29 -17.65 11.35
N VAL A 784 31.01 -18.10 12.57
CA VAL A 784 31.91 -18.94 13.39
C VAL A 784 31.74 -20.42 13.06
N ASN A 785 30.51 -20.89 12.90
CA ASN A 785 30.20 -22.32 12.75
C ASN A 785 29.45 -22.66 11.46
N GLY A 786 29.10 -21.67 10.63
CA GLY A 786 28.41 -21.84 9.36
C GLY A 786 26.94 -22.29 9.48
N THR A 787 26.37 -22.35 10.69
CA THR A 787 24.96 -22.75 10.87
C THR A 787 24.03 -21.61 10.48
N SER A 788 22.77 -21.93 10.18
CA SER A 788 21.74 -20.90 9.95
C SER A 788 21.69 -19.91 11.12
N ALA A 789 21.71 -18.62 10.81
CA ALA A 789 21.46 -17.54 11.75
C ALA A 789 20.11 -16.86 11.46
N ASN A 790 19.25 -17.53 10.69
CA ASN A 790 17.90 -17.06 10.42
C ASN A 790 17.07 -17.13 11.71
N GLY A 791 16.43 -16.05 12.10
CA GLY A 791 15.67 -16.03 13.35
C GLY A 791 15.19 -14.65 13.77
N ARG A 792 14.55 -14.61 14.93
CA ARG A 792 14.09 -13.40 15.60
C ARG A 792 15.06 -12.97 16.69
N TYR A 793 15.24 -11.67 16.82
CA TYR A 793 16.14 -11.00 17.76
C TYR A 793 15.40 -9.79 18.37
N LEU A 794 14.79 -9.97 19.54
CA LEU A 794 14.25 -8.89 20.36
C LEU A 794 15.38 -8.37 21.26
N THR A 795 15.93 -7.23 20.86
CA THR A 795 17.17 -6.68 21.41
C THR A 795 16.91 -5.72 22.56
N HIS A 796 15.84 -4.94 22.49
CA HIS A 796 15.55 -3.89 23.45
C HIS A 796 14.20 -4.10 24.13
N ARG A 797 14.08 -3.56 25.35
CA ARG A 797 12.87 -3.58 26.16
C ARG A 797 12.63 -2.22 26.82
N HIS A 798 11.38 -1.82 26.89
CA HIS A 798 10.88 -0.74 27.75
C HIS A 798 10.25 -1.34 29.01
N LEU A 799 10.51 -0.73 30.18
CA LEU A 799 10.16 -1.22 31.52
C LEU A 799 10.82 -2.55 31.92
N THR A 800 10.46 -3.10 33.08
CA THR A 800 11.20 -4.17 33.77
C THR A 800 10.43 -5.47 33.97
N ASP A 801 9.14 -5.55 33.60
CA ASP A 801 8.38 -6.79 33.78
C ASP A 801 8.73 -7.82 32.70
N ASP A 802 9.49 -8.83 33.09
CA ASP A 802 9.90 -9.94 32.22
C ASP A 802 8.94 -11.12 32.20
N SER A 803 7.97 -11.18 33.12
CA SER A 803 7.17 -12.38 33.33
C SER A 803 6.44 -12.81 32.05
N ILE A 804 6.00 -11.85 31.25
CA ILE A 804 5.20 -12.07 30.03
C ILE A 804 6.07 -12.20 28.77
N LEU A 805 7.29 -11.66 28.78
CA LEU A 805 8.23 -11.73 27.65
C LEU A 805 9.17 -12.94 27.73
N SER A 806 9.43 -13.42 28.95
CA SER A 806 10.29 -14.58 29.22
C SER A 806 9.81 -15.84 28.48
N GLY A 807 10.75 -16.60 27.92
CA GLY A 807 10.45 -17.79 27.11
C GLY A 807 10.01 -17.50 25.67
N SER A 808 9.83 -16.24 25.27
CA SER A 808 9.53 -15.89 23.88
C SER A 808 10.75 -16.12 22.97
N GLN A 809 10.50 -16.65 21.76
CA GLN A 809 11.56 -16.81 20.75
C GLN A 809 12.25 -15.45 20.50
N GLY A 810 13.58 -15.44 20.55
CA GLY A 810 14.38 -14.26 20.27
C GLY A 810 14.46 -13.23 21.39
N HIS A 811 13.85 -13.45 22.57
CA HIS A 811 13.97 -12.53 23.70
C HIS A 811 15.36 -12.58 24.33
N LEU A 812 16.25 -11.67 23.90
CA LEU A 812 17.64 -11.63 24.35
C LEU A 812 17.80 -10.91 25.70
N CYS A 813 16.91 -9.98 26.04
CA CYS A 813 17.01 -9.17 27.26
C CYS A 813 16.96 -10.01 28.55
N GLY A 814 16.27 -11.16 28.53
CA GLY A 814 16.21 -12.12 29.64
C GLY A 814 17.39 -13.11 29.71
N ASN A 815 18.32 -13.08 28.74
CA ASN A 815 19.51 -13.92 28.74
C ASN A 815 20.62 -13.25 29.58
N ALA A 816 21.01 -13.89 30.69
CA ALA A 816 22.00 -13.35 31.62
C ALA A 816 23.37 -13.06 30.96
N THR A 817 23.78 -13.84 29.95
CA THR A 817 25.03 -13.63 29.22
C THR A 817 24.96 -12.42 28.29
N TYR A 818 23.81 -12.21 27.65
CA TYR A 818 23.56 -11.02 26.82
C TYR A 818 23.45 -9.77 27.69
N ALA A 819 22.67 -9.83 28.78
CA ALA A 819 22.48 -8.72 29.72
C ALA A 819 23.77 -8.32 30.48
N ALA A 820 24.69 -9.25 30.69
CA ALA A 820 25.99 -8.98 31.33
C ALA A 820 27.07 -8.49 30.36
N GLY A 821 26.77 -8.30 29.07
CA GLY A 821 27.77 -7.99 28.04
C GLY A 821 28.81 -9.11 27.82
N GLY A 822 28.53 -10.32 28.30
CA GLY A 822 29.48 -11.44 28.39
C GLY A 822 29.53 -12.34 27.15
N VAL A 823 28.86 -11.98 26.05
CA VAL A 823 29.03 -12.66 24.76
C VAL A 823 30.23 -12.04 24.06
N THR A 824 31.38 -12.72 24.09
CA THR A 824 32.64 -12.34 23.43
C THR A 824 32.58 -12.45 21.91
N ALA A 825 31.61 -11.79 21.28
CA ALA A 825 31.56 -11.59 19.83
C ALA A 825 31.38 -10.10 19.45
N PHE A 826 31.35 -9.16 20.40
CA PHE A 826 30.83 -7.80 20.19
C PHE A 826 31.69 -6.71 20.86
N ASN A 827 32.04 -5.64 20.14
CA ASN A 827 32.74 -4.45 20.67
C ASN A 827 32.03 -3.17 20.16
N GLY A 828 31.54 -2.31 21.05
CA GLY A 828 30.90 -1.02 20.71
C GLY A 828 30.80 -0.07 21.91
N ILE A 829 30.91 1.24 21.65
CA ILE A 829 31.15 2.35 22.60
C ILE A 829 29.83 2.87 23.23
N HIS A 830 29.88 3.23 24.52
CA HIS A 830 28.74 3.65 25.36
C HIS A 830 28.46 5.16 25.33
N ASP A 831 27.16 5.52 25.35
CA ASP A 831 26.66 6.75 25.97
C ASP A 831 25.42 6.41 26.83
N ALA A 832 25.45 6.76 28.13
CA ALA A 832 24.41 6.56 29.15
C ALA A 832 24.32 7.85 30.00
N PRO A 833 23.22 8.19 30.73
CA PRO A 833 22.45 7.26 31.58
C PRO A 833 20.91 7.47 31.71
N THR A 834 20.26 6.47 32.33
CA THR A 834 18.91 6.40 32.95
C THR A 834 17.75 5.71 32.20
N ARG A 835 17.83 4.39 32.00
CA ARG A 835 16.78 3.34 32.12
C ARG A 835 17.41 1.99 31.66
N PRO A 836 16.94 0.80 32.13
CA PRO A 836 17.61 -0.46 31.84
C PRO A 836 17.41 -0.86 30.37
N GLN A 837 18.36 -0.49 29.51
CA GLN A 837 18.43 -0.88 28.11
C GLN A 837 19.27 -2.16 28.03
N CYS A 838 18.67 -3.32 27.72
CA CYS A 838 19.48 -4.50 27.43
C CYS A 838 20.14 -4.30 26.05
N LEU A 839 21.49 -4.29 26.01
CA LEU A 839 22.40 -4.06 24.87
C LEU A 839 23.51 -5.16 24.91
N PRO A 840 24.14 -5.61 23.80
CA PRO A 840 24.75 -4.80 22.72
C PRO A 840 24.38 -5.23 21.27
N ASP A 841 24.98 -4.57 20.27
CA ASP A 841 24.86 -4.77 18.80
C ASP A 841 24.80 -6.25 18.35
N ILE A 842 24.18 -6.55 17.20
CA ILE A 842 24.15 -7.90 16.61
C ILE A 842 25.00 -7.96 15.32
N HIS A 843 25.80 -9.02 15.18
CA HIS A 843 26.78 -9.26 14.12
C HIS A 843 26.44 -10.65 13.58
N LEU A 844 26.16 -10.73 12.29
CA LEU A 844 25.69 -11.95 11.63
C LEU A 844 26.51 -12.25 10.37
#